data_AF-A0A3D5ULZ7-F1
#
_entry.id   AF-A0A3D5ULZ7-F1
#
_cell.length_a   1.000
_cell.length_b   1.000
_cell.length_c   1.000
_cell.angle_alpha   90.00
_cell.angle_beta   90.00
_cell.angle_gamma   90.00
#
_symmetry.space_group_name_H-M   'P 1'
#
loop_
_entity.id
_entity.type
_entity.pdbx_description
1 polymer ?
#
loop_
_entity_poly.entity_id
_entity_poly.type
_entity_poly.pdbx_seq_one_letter_code
_entity_poly.pdbx_strand_id
1 'polypeptide(L)'
;MNKSRGKLILLIVAGAPLCYSALPSTSAATDYSTIRVRLTMSPSKPASVSITLSEAYKVKEKPSLTLPKGSYTVSSVSSGIRVRGQGVDQVFTSATTLQPTKESALMTVSKTTHGNIKYLGDMRFAKSSSSLTLTNYVALEKYLYGVVAYEMSNAFPIEALKAQAVSARSYAIKSFNPSRSYDIGDTASDQVYKGFNSSYKRVINAVDGTKGEVATYNGKIISTYYSASNGGQTEYPGNTWGGGDAKNKAYPYLTQKDDPYDLRNKYSIMQKIFVPKDVENSSDGISDSGIDADYVVRVVNVNEWANVRRDTSTTSEIVGRAPLNSMYKWIDTKGDWFQIEFEGDPAYIHNSVSQKVKNGSFAYKNPVLTDLQNSAYQVLKDSKSIENATDIKIVSVDEFKNGKERWPGTGSRNYVTAKGTLTVQYYSTKSDKISSSESVNVEMKLMNTSSSGSYLMGHDYLNSILRMRGVETTDGGYNVTNARYGHGVGMSQRGAQQMANEGKSYREIMAFYFDGTKITKMNTDDSSTDLPDRDDGEDTSTPALKVTSSTLNIGSNTITKVDEQTSVAKFMDAIKVENGKAELTDHSGKAKTSGTIATGDVVRIKDNKGSVKQTHNVIIYGDVSGDGAINIFDIAAIRRDILGVKSLSGVYKSAADLNSDSNINIFDIAAVRRHILGVKAIEQK
;
A
#
# COMPACT_ATOMS: atom_id res chain seq x y z
N MET A 1 31.27 79.36 7.37
CA MET A 1 32.19 78.22 7.21
C MET A 1 32.01 77.24 8.37
N ASN A 2 31.69 75.98 8.04
CA ASN A 2 31.92 74.71 8.76
C ASN A 2 31.55 74.57 10.25
N LYS A 3 30.58 73.68 10.59
CA LYS A 3 30.74 72.23 10.93
C LYS A 3 31.24 72.05 12.38
N SER A 4 30.81 71.09 13.21
CA SER A 4 30.31 69.74 13.00
C SER A 4 29.64 69.23 14.28
N ARG A 5 28.71 68.28 14.13
CA ARG A 5 28.00 67.52 15.17
C ARG A 5 28.90 66.55 15.95
N GLY A 6 28.52 66.27 17.20
CA GLY A 6 28.80 65.06 17.96
C GLY A 6 27.50 64.49 18.56
N LYS A 7 27.28 63.18 18.41
CA LYS A 7 26.06 62.43 18.75
C LYS A 7 25.89 62.24 20.27
N LEU A 8 24.64 62.24 20.74
CA LEU A 8 24.23 61.67 22.03
C LEU A 8 23.03 60.73 21.81
N ILE A 9 23.08 59.56 22.45
CA ILE A 9 22.06 58.50 22.42
C ILE A 9 20.98 58.82 23.46
N LEU A 10 19.70 58.69 23.10
CA LEU A 10 18.59 58.62 24.06
C LEU A 10 17.52 57.63 23.57
N LEU A 11 17.14 56.71 24.45
CA LEU A 11 16.04 55.75 24.30
C LEU A 11 14.70 56.46 24.11
N ILE A 12 13.88 56.00 23.14
CA ILE A 12 12.47 56.34 23.02
C ILE A 12 11.66 55.04 23.06
N VAL A 13 10.77 54.93 24.05
CA VAL A 13 9.66 53.97 24.10
C VAL A 13 8.54 54.54 23.24
N ALA A 14 8.18 53.84 22.16
CA ALA A 14 7.08 54.22 21.27
C ALA A 14 5.90 53.26 21.43
N GLY A 15 4.70 53.82 21.59
CA GLY A 15 3.44 53.10 21.76
C GLY A 15 3.03 52.28 20.53
N ALA A 16 2.48 51.10 20.78
CA ALA A 16 1.99 50.18 19.76
C ALA A 16 0.60 50.60 19.24
N PRO A 17 0.37 50.59 17.91
CA PRO A 17 -0.95 50.78 17.34
C PRO A 17 -1.79 49.50 17.44
N LEU A 18 -3.10 49.66 17.68
CA LEU A 18 -4.09 48.59 17.60
C LEU A 18 -4.12 48.00 16.18
N CYS A 19 -3.57 46.81 16.01
CA CYS A 19 -3.80 45.97 14.84
C CYS A 19 -5.17 45.31 14.96
N TYR A 20 -6.07 45.63 14.02
CA TYR A 20 -7.21 44.79 13.70
C TYR A 20 -6.68 43.42 13.24
N SER A 21 -6.77 42.40 14.10
CA SER A 21 -6.49 41.03 13.70
C SER A 21 -7.60 40.59 12.74
N ALA A 22 -7.24 40.35 11.48
CA ALA A 22 -8.09 39.61 10.56
C ALA A 22 -8.47 38.27 11.20
N LEU A 23 -9.78 38.01 11.28
CA LEU A 23 -10.30 36.70 11.69
C LEU A 23 -9.66 35.62 10.79
N PRO A 24 -9.18 34.50 11.36
CA PRO A 24 -8.74 33.38 10.54
C PRO A 24 -9.94 32.90 9.71
N SER A 25 -9.77 32.88 8.39
CA SER A 25 -10.70 32.24 7.48
C SER A 25 -10.83 30.77 7.88
N THR A 26 -12.00 30.39 8.36
CA THR A 26 -12.37 28.99 8.57
C THR A 26 -12.33 28.28 7.23
N SER A 27 -11.27 27.51 6.99
CA SER A 27 -11.23 26.53 5.91
C SER A 27 -12.34 25.52 6.15
N ALA A 28 -13.31 25.43 5.25
CA ALA A 28 -14.26 24.33 5.25
C ALA A 28 -13.49 22.99 5.30
N ALA A 29 -13.97 22.03 6.10
CA ALA A 29 -13.41 20.68 6.12
C ALA A 29 -13.46 20.10 4.70
N THR A 30 -12.36 19.49 4.25
CA THR A 30 -12.30 18.91 2.90
C THR A 30 -13.22 17.69 2.83
N ASP A 31 -14.19 17.71 1.92
CA ASP A 31 -15.08 16.58 1.67
C ASP A 31 -14.33 15.46 0.92
N TYR A 32 -14.05 14.36 1.61
CA TYR A 32 -13.40 13.16 1.05
C TYR A 32 -14.40 12.14 0.49
N SER A 33 -15.69 12.48 0.39
CA SER A 33 -16.74 11.55 -0.03
C SER A 33 -16.54 11.03 -1.46
N THR A 34 -16.04 11.87 -2.36
CA THR A 34 -15.92 11.59 -3.79
C THR A 34 -14.50 11.82 -4.28
N ILE A 35 -13.86 10.76 -4.80
CA ILE A 35 -12.53 10.84 -5.40
C ILE A 35 -12.63 10.95 -6.93
N ARG A 36 -11.76 11.79 -7.52
CA ARG A 36 -11.70 12.02 -8.98
C ARG A 36 -10.49 11.29 -9.54
N VAL A 37 -10.74 10.20 -10.26
CA VAL A 37 -9.69 9.33 -10.82
C VAL A 37 -9.55 9.59 -12.30
N ARG A 38 -8.36 10.02 -12.76
CA ARG A 38 -8.08 10.15 -14.20
C ARG A 38 -7.81 8.77 -14.79
N LEU A 39 -8.54 8.42 -15.85
CA LEU A 39 -8.39 7.14 -16.53
C LEU A 39 -7.30 7.21 -17.62
N THR A 40 -6.44 6.21 -17.67
CA THR A 40 -5.39 6.09 -18.68
C THR A 40 -5.88 5.23 -19.85
N MET A 41 -5.85 5.80 -21.05
CA MET A 41 -6.43 5.23 -22.26
C MET A 41 -5.37 4.64 -23.21
N SER A 42 -5.75 3.67 -24.02
CA SER A 42 -4.91 3.06 -25.08
C SER A 42 -5.63 3.13 -26.44
N PRO A 43 -5.17 3.94 -27.41
CA PRO A 43 -3.98 4.79 -27.36
C PRO A 43 -4.13 5.97 -26.38
N SER A 44 -2.99 6.49 -25.91
CA SER A 44 -2.96 7.69 -25.08
C SER A 44 -3.54 8.87 -25.85
N LYS A 45 -4.42 9.67 -25.23
CA LYS A 45 -5.13 10.83 -25.83
C LYS A 45 -6.14 10.44 -26.93
N PRO A 46 -7.18 9.63 -26.62
CA PRO A 46 -8.17 9.23 -27.60
C PRO A 46 -8.99 10.43 -28.09
N ALA A 47 -9.19 10.54 -29.40
CA ALA A 47 -10.14 11.51 -29.98
C ALA A 47 -11.61 11.07 -29.80
N SER A 48 -11.83 9.77 -29.59
CA SER A 48 -13.15 9.16 -29.44
C SER A 48 -13.08 7.94 -28.53
N VAL A 49 -14.10 7.72 -27.72
CA VAL A 49 -14.24 6.58 -26.80
C VAL A 49 -15.65 5.99 -26.91
N SER A 50 -15.72 4.67 -26.91
CA SER A 50 -17.00 3.94 -26.83
C SER A 50 -17.32 3.64 -25.37
N ILE A 51 -18.57 3.90 -25.00
CA ILE A 51 -19.10 3.59 -23.67
C ILE A 51 -20.41 2.81 -23.78
N THR A 52 -20.69 1.97 -22.79
CA THR A 52 -21.97 1.26 -22.67
C THR A 52 -22.53 1.49 -21.28
N LEU A 53 -23.75 2.04 -21.22
CA LEU A 53 -24.47 2.34 -19.99
C LEU A 53 -25.37 1.16 -19.64
N SER A 54 -25.27 0.61 -18.42
CA SER A 54 -26.12 -0.48 -17.96
C SER A 54 -27.52 -0.04 -17.54
N GLU A 55 -27.67 1.24 -17.21
CA GLU A 55 -28.89 1.93 -16.78
C GLU A 55 -28.90 3.34 -17.42
N ALA A 56 -29.93 4.14 -17.14
CA ALA A 56 -29.99 5.51 -17.63
C ALA A 56 -29.01 6.45 -16.88
N TYR A 57 -28.49 7.46 -17.57
CA TYR A 57 -27.61 8.50 -17.01
C TYR A 57 -28.16 9.88 -17.34
N LYS A 58 -28.20 10.79 -16.36
CA LYS A 58 -28.46 12.22 -16.59
C LYS A 58 -27.19 12.92 -17.04
N VAL A 59 -27.35 14.00 -17.80
CA VAL A 59 -26.24 14.86 -18.19
C VAL A 59 -26.21 16.10 -17.30
N LYS A 60 -25.14 16.30 -16.54
CA LYS A 60 -25.03 17.39 -15.57
C LYS A 60 -25.21 18.77 -16.21
N GLU A 61 -24.61 18.99 -17.38
CA GLU A 61 -24.62 20.26 -18.10
C GLU A 61 -25.93 20.49 -18.87
N LYS A 62 -26.79 19.47 -18.97
CA LYS A 62 -28.14 19.58 -19.53
C LYS A 62 -29.09 18.67 -18.74
N PRO A 63 -29.54 19.09 -17.54
CA PRO A 63 -30.30 18.23 -16.62
C PRO A 63 -31.61 17.67 -17.18
N SER A 64 -32.18 18.30 -18.21
CA SER A 64 -33.36 17.81 -18.93
C SER A 64 -33.07 16.62 -19.86
N LEU A 65 -31.80 16.37 -20.19
CA LEU A 65 -31.37 15.26 -21.02
C LEU A 65 -31.01 14.04 -20.16
N THR A 66 -31.69 12.93 -20.43
CA THR A 66 -31.35 11.62 -19.90
C THR A 66 -30.93 10.71 -21.06
N LEU A 67 -29.75 10.11 -20.92
CA LEU A 67 -29.23 9.08 -21.81
C LEU A 67 -29.82 7.72 -21.36
N PRO A 68 -30.64 7.04 -22.17
CA PRO A 68 -31.10 5.69 -21.84
C PRO A 68 -29.95 4.67 -21.76
N LYS A 69 -30.27 3.49 -21.22
CA LYS A 69 -29.38 2.32 -21.27
C LYS A 69 -28.97 2.03 -22.72
N GLY A 70 -27.70 1.75 -22.96
CA GLY A 70 -27.21 1.37 -24.29
C GLY A 70 -25.79 1.86 -24.59
N SER A 71 -25.39 1.72 -25.85
CA SER A 71 -24.06 2.09 -26.32
C SER A 71 -24.03 3.50 -26.90
N TYR A 72 -22.96 4.22 -26.58
CA TYR A 72 -22.68 5.59 -27.01
C TYR A 72 -21.22 5.73 -27.45
N THR A 73 -20.98 6.70 -28.31
CA THR A 73 -19.67 7.22 -28.66
C THR A 73 -19.54 8.63 -28.12
N VAL A 74 -18.49 8.89 -27.36
CA VAL A 74 -18.10 10.22 -26.91
C VAL A 74 -16.86 10.64 -27.68
N SER A 75 -16.90 11.77 -28.38
CA SER A 75 -15.79 12.24 -29.21
C SER A 75 -15.48 13.71 -29.02
N SER A 76 -14.20 14.06 -29.15
CA SER A 76 -13.74 15.44 -29.27
C SER A 76 -13.98 15.91 -30.71
N VAL A 77 -14.73 17.00 -30.86
CA VAL A 77 -15.02 17.68 -32.14
C VAL A 77 -14.59 19.14 -32.05
N SER A 78 -14.54 19.86 -33.17
CA SER A 78 -14.12 21.28 -33.21
C SER A 78 -14.92 22.15 -32.22
N SER A 79 -16.24 21.97 -32.16
CA SER A 79 -17.17 22.72 -31.31
C SER A 79 -17.27 22.24 -29.85
N GLY A 80 -16.60 21.14 -29.47
CA GLY A 80 -16.60 20.65 -28.10
C GLY A 80 -16.55 19.12 -27.99
N ILE A 81 -17.38 18.54 -27.13
CA ILE A 81 -17.53 17.10 -26.91
C ILE A 81 -18.89 16.66 -27.42
N ARG A 82 -18.90 15.70 -28.34
CA ARG A 82 -20.13 15.12 -28.88
C ARG A 82 -20.42 13.80 -28.17
N VAL A 83 -21.65 13.63 -27.69
CA VAL A 83 -22.19 12.36 -27.19
C VAL A 83 -23.24 11.87 -28.18
N ARG A 84 -23.02 10.69 -28.77
CA ARG A 84 -23.88 10.13 -29.81
C ARG A 84 -24.21 8.66 -29.57
N GLY A 85 -25.49 8.30 -29.64
CA GLY A 85 -25.96 6.92 -29.45
C GLY A 85 -27.41 6.87 -28.98
N GLN A 86 -28.11 5.76 -29.22
CA GLN A 86 -29.51 5.56 -28.79
C GLN A 86 -30.45 6.72 -29.18
N GLY A 87 -30.32 7.24 -30.41
CA GLY A 87 -31.12 8.39 -30.88
C GLY A 87 -30.70 9.75 -30.30
N VAL A 88 -29.72 9.80 -29.39
CA VAL A 88 -29.15 11.04 -28.86
C VAL A 88 -27.97 11.47 -29.73
N ASP A 89 -27.91 12.77 -30.04
CA ASP A 89 -26.78 13.42 -30.70
C ASP A 89 -26.64 14.85 -30.18
N GLN A 90 -25.71 15.08 -29.25
CA GLN A 90 -25.58 16.34 -28.52
C GLN A 90 -24.11 16.75 -28.41
N VAL A 91 -23.86 18.06 -28.48
CA VAL A 91 -22.52 18.65 -28.34
C VAL A 91 -22.48 19.58 -27.13
N PHE A 92 -21.44 19.44 -26.31
CA PHE A 92 -21.16 20.23 -25.12
C PHE A 92 -19.86 20.99 -25.29
N THR A 93 -19.78 22.26 -24.88
CA THR A 93 -18.69 23.16 -25.27
C THR A 93 -17.29 22.71 -24.84
N SER A 94 -17.10 22.35 -23.56
CA SER A 94 -15.76 22.07 -23.00
C SER A 94 -15.67 20.74 -22.25
N ALA A 95 -16.74 20.35 -21.57
CA ALA A 95 -16.84 19.11 -20.82
C ALA A 95 -18.29 18.65 -20.74
N THR A 96 -18.48 17.35 -20.47
CA THR A 96 -19.77 16.83 -20.02
C THR A 96 -19.59 15.77 -18.94
N THR A 97 -20.51 15.73 -17.98
CA THR A 97 -20.52 14.77 -16.87
C THR A 97 -21.79 13.93 -16.93
N LEU A 98 -21.61 12.63 -17.08
CA LEU A 98 -22.71 11.66 -17.09
C LEU A 98 -22.88 11.10 -15.68
N GLN A 99 -24.07 11.27 -15.11
CA GLN A 99 -24.40 10.90 -13.74
C GLN A 99 -25.45 9.77 -13.75
N PRO A 100 -25.20 8.64 -13.10
CA PRO A 100 -26.12 7.51 -13.11
C PRO A 100 -27.43 7.87 -12.41
N THR A 101 -28.56 7.35 -12.90
CA THR A 101 -29.86 7.51 -12.22
C THR A 101 -30.06 6.54 -11.06
N LYS A 102 -29.25 5.48 -11.00
CA LYS A 102 -29.25 4.46 -9.95
C LYS A 102 -27.81 4.21 -9.48
N GLU A 103 -27.62 3.99 -8.19
CA GLU A 103 -26.27 3.74 -7.65
C GLU A 103 -25.59 2.49 -8.20
N SER A 104 -26.37 1.48 -8.60
CA SER A 104 -25.87 0.22 -9.16
C SER A 104 -25.53 0.31 -10.65
N ALA A 105 -25.73 1.48 -11.28
CA ALA A 105 -25.46 1.67 -12.69
C ALA A 105 -23.96 1.58 -12.98
N LEU A 106 -23.62 0.87 -14.05
CA LEU A 106 -22.26 0.68 -14.53
C LEU A 106 -22.09 1.32 -15.91
N MET A 107 -21.00 2.07 -16.05
CA MET A 107 -20.52 2.52 -17.34
C MET A 107 -19.33 1.64 -17.74
N THR A 108 -19.49 0.87 -18.81
CA THR A 108 -18.34 0.21 -19.44
C THR A 108 -17.64 1.22 -20.33
N VAL A 109 -16.34 1.43 -20.11
CA VAL A 109 -15.47 2.25 -20.96
C VAL A 109 -14.51 1.34 -21.70
N SER A 110 -14.50 1.42 -23.03
CA SER A 110 -13.65 0.59 -23.87
C SER A 110 -12.24 1.18 -24.04
N LYS A 111 -11.26 0.31 -24.25
CA LYS A 111 -9.86 0.68 -24.58
C LYS A 111 -9.17 1.57 -23.54
N THR A 112 -9.44 1.32 -22.26
CA THR A 112 -8.52 1.77 -21.21
C THR A 112 -7.20 0.98 -21.35
N THR A 113 -6.13 1.43 -20.71
CA THR A 113 -4.88 0.64 -20.61
C THR A 113 -5.09 -0.72 -19.93
N HIS A 114 -6.20 -0.88 -19.20
CA HIS A 114 -6.61 -2.10 -18.54
C HIS A 114 -7.65 -2.92 -19.34
N GLY A 115 -7.99 -2.49 -20.56
CA GLY A 115 -9.01 -3.12 -21.41
C GLY A 115 -10.38 -2.46 -21.32
N ASN A 116 -11.45 -3.26 -21.34
CA ASN A 116 -12.83 -2.78 -21.22
C ASN A 116 -13.27 -2.87 -19.76
N ILE A 117 -13.43 -1.72 -19.10
CA ILE A 117 -13.59 -1.65 -17.65
C ILE A 117 -14.96 -1.07 -17.29
N LYS A 118 -15.59 -1.63 -16.25
CA LYS A 118 -16.88 -1.18 -15.71
C LYS A 118 -16.65 -0.24 -14.53
N TYR A 119 -17.20 0.96 -14.60
CA TYR A 119 -17.05 1.97 -13.55
C TYR A 119 -18.38 2.29 -12.87
N LEU A 120 -18.33 2.48 -11.56
CA LEU A 120 -19.40 3.07 -10.76
C LEU A 120 -19.25 4.60 -10.72
N GLY A 121 -20.32 5.30 -10.35
CA GLY A 121 -20.31 6.75 -10.17
C GLY A 121 -20.42 7.53 -11.48
N ASP A 122 -20.06 8.80 -11.41
CA ASP A 122 -20.15 9.72 -12.53
C ASP A 122 -18.90 9.59 -13.42
N MET A 123 -19.08 9.91 -14.71
CA MET A 123 -17.96 9.99 -15.64
C MET A 123 -17.94 11.36 -16.30
N ARG A 124 -16.82 12.06 -16.13
CA ARG A 124 -16.58 13.33 -16.80
C ARG A 124 -15.68 13.13 -18.01
N PHE A 125 -16.13 13.65 -19.14
CA PHE A 125 -15.36 13.76 -20.37
C PHE A 125 -15.00 15.21 -20.57
N ALA A 126 -13.72 15.51 -20.81
CA ALA A 126 -13.24 16.86 -21.07
C ALA A 126 -12.38 16.92 -22.32
N LYS A 127 -12.53 18.00 -23.08
CA LYS A 127 -11.72 18.24 -24.26
C LYS A 127 -10.32 18.72 -23.84
N SER A 128 -9.30 18.13 -24.44
CA SER A 128 -7.90 18.54 -24.34
C SER A 128 -7.34 18.60 -25.77
N SER A 129 -7.34 19.80 -26.35
CA SER A 129 -7.05 20.04 -27.77
C SER A 129 -7.94 19.18 -28.69
N SER A 130 -7.38 18.23 -29.43
CA SER A 130 -8.10 17.28 -30.30
C SER A 130 -8.47 15.96 -29.60
N SER A 131 -8.17 15.81 -28.32
CA SER A 131 -8.33 14.57 -27.56
C SER A 131 -9.27 14.70 -26.36
N LEU A 132 -9.66 13.57 -25.79
CA LEU A 132 -10.46 13.47 -24.58
C LEU A 132 -9.61 13.11 -23.37
N THR A 133 -9.92 13.75 -22.25
CA THR A 133 -9.53 13.32 -20.91
C THR A 133 -10.77 12.77 -20.20
N LEU A 134 -10.63 11.58 -19.61
CA LEU A 134 -11.69 10.92 -18.85
C LEU A 134 -11.35 10.95 -17.36
N THR A 135 -12.33 11.33 -16.55
CA THR A 135 -12.21 11.34 -15.09
C THR A 135 -13.44 10.68 -14.48
N ASN A 136 -13.23 9.60 -13.72
CA ASN A 136 -14.29 8.94 -12.95
C ASN A 136 -14.43 9.63 -11.59
N TYR A 137 -15.63 10.10 -11.27
CA TYR A 137 -16.00 10.69 -9.99
C TYR A 137 -16.78 9.63 -9.24
N VAL A 138 -16.20 9.08 -8.20
CA VAL A 138 -16.74 7.90 -7.53
C VAL A 138 -16.62 8.06 -6.02
N ALA A 139 -17.60 7.53 -5.28
CA ALA A 139 -17.52 7.52 -3.83
C ALA A 139 -16.25 6.78 -3.39
N LEU A 140 -15.53 7.32 -2.40
CA LEU A 140 -14.22 6.80 -1.98
C LEU A 140 -14.25 5.29 -1.69
N GLU A 141 -15.29 4.79 -1.02
CA GLU A 141 -15.44 3.35 -0.74
C GLU A 141 -15.63 2.52 -2.02
N LYS A 142 -16.41 3.03 -2.98
CA LYS A 142 -16.64 2.35 -4.27
C LYS A 142 -15.39 2.36 -5.15
N TYR A 143 -14.53 3.38 -5.03
CA TYR A 143 -13.20 3.40 -5.62
C TYR A 143 -12.34 2.26 -5.08
N LEU A 144 -12.35 2.04 -3.76
CA LEU A 144 -11.55 1.01 -3.11
C LEU A 144 -11.92 -0.41 -3.54
N TYR A 145 -13.17 -0.67 -3.94
CA TYR A 145 -13.53 -1.96 -4.57
C TYR A 145 -12.67 -2.27 -5.80
N GLY A 146 -12.32 -1.23 -6.57
CA GLY A 146 -11.51 -1.35 -7.78
C GLY A 146 -10.01 -1.21 -7.58
N VAL A 147 -9.58 -0.80 -6.38
CA VAL A 147 -8.16 -0.78 -5.99
C VAL A 147 -7.79 -2.07 -5.28
N VAL A 148 -8.44 -2.36 -4.14
CA VAL A 148 -8.09 -3.50 -3.28
C VAL A 148 -8.18 -4.83 -4.05
N ALA A 149 -9.15 -4.96 -4.95
CA ALA A 149 -9.33 -6.17 -5.76
C ALA A 149 -8.20 -6.47 -6.75
N TYR A 150 -7.38 -5.46 -7.06
CA TYR A 150 -6.29 -5.57 -8.02
C TYR A 150 -4.91 -5.34 -7.39
N GLU A 151 -4.89 -4.94 -6.12
CA GLU A 151 -3.70 -4.95 -5.26
C GLU A 151 -3.54 -6.30 -4.55
N MET A 152 -4.64 -6.90 -4.08
CA MET A 152 -4.66 -8.21 -3.42
C MET A 152 -5.68 -9.14 -4.06
N SER A 153 -5.35 -10.44 -4.12
CA SER A 153 -6.31 -11.45 -4.58
C SER A 153 -7.51 -11.52 -3.65
N ASN A 154 -8.72 -11.60 -4.23
CA ASN A 154 -9.97 -11.78 -3.49
C ASN A 154 -10.03 -13.08 -2.65
N ALA A 155 -9.09 -14.01 -2.84
CA ALA A 155 -8.95 -15.21 -2.02
C ALA A 155 -8.11 -14.99 -0.74
N PHE A 156 -7.48 -13.82 -0.56
CA PHE A 156 -6.70 -13.54 0.65
C PHE A 156 -7.59 -13.53 1.90
N PRO A 157 -7.02 -13.80 3.09
CA PRO A 157 -7.73 -13.68 4.36
C PRO A 157 -8.38 -12.31 4.52
N ILE A 158 -9.57 -12.28 5.13
CA ILE A 158 -10.36 -11.05 5.24
C ILE A 158 -9.61 -9.94 6.00
N GLU A 159 -8.85 -10.29 7.03
CA GLU A 159 -8.07 -9.34 7.83
C GLU A 159 -6.92 -8.69 7.02
N ALA A 160 -6.28 -9.45 6.13
CA ALA A 160 -5.29 -8.89 5.20
C ALA A 160 -5.94 -7.91 4.20
N LEU A 161 -7.12 -8.27 3.67
CA LEU A 161 -7.88 -7.40 2.77
C LEU A 161 -8.38 -6.13 3.47
N LYS A 162 -8.76 -6.21 4.76
CA LYS A 162 -9.13 -5.04 5.58
C LYS A 162 -7.93 -4.11 5.80
N ALA A 163 -6.76 -4.65 6.12
CA ALA A 163 -5.53 -3.86 6.26
C ALA A 163 -5.18 -3.13 4.95
N GLN A 164 -5.34 -3.83 3.81
CA GLN A 164 -5.18 -3.24 2.48
C GLN A 164 -6.21 -2.15 2.19
N ALA A 165 -7.48 -2.33 2.62
CA ALA A 165 -8.51 -1.31 2.45
C ALA A 165 -8.22 -0.03 3.24
N VAL A 166 -7.86 -0.15 4.53
CA VAL A 166 -7.47 1.01 5.37
C VAL A 166 -6.23 1.70 4.81
N SER A 167 -5.24 0.92 4.37
CA SER A 167 -4.06 1.47 3.69
C SER A 167 -4.45 2.23 2.43
N ALA A 168 -5.15 1.58 1.50
CA ALA A 168 -5.52 2.20 0.23
C ALA A 168 -6.40 3.46 0.42
N ARG A 169 -7.31 3.46 1.40
CA ARG A 169 -8.13 4.64 1.76
C ARG A 169 -7.28 5.83 2.21
N SER A 170 -6.36 5.59 3.14
CA SER A 170 -5.49 6.64 3.70
C SER A 170 -4.60 7.26 2.63
N TYR A 171 -4.05 6.44 1.72
CA TYR A 171 -3.28 6.90 0.57
C TYR A 171 -4.13 7.77 -0.39
N ALA A 172 -5.32 7.29 -0.75
CA ALA A 172 -6.22 7.99 -1.65
C ALA A 172 -6.60 9.39 -1.12
N ILE A 173 -6.88 9.50 0.19
CA ILE A 173 -7.19 10.76 0.87
C ILE A 173 -6.03 11.75 0.80
N LYS A 174 -4.78 11.26 0.94
CA LYS A 174 -3.60 12.13 0.82
C LYS A 174 -3.37 12.66 -0.59
N SER A 175 -3.97 12.04 -1.59
CA SER A 175 -3.93 12.49 -2.99
C SER A 175 -5.01 13.54 -3.32
N PHE A 176 -5.98 13.79 -2.42
CA PHE A 176 -7.01 14.80 -2.67
C PHE A 176 -6.41 16.19 -2.87
N ASN A 177 -6.79 16.83 -3.98
CA ASN A 177 -6.34 18.16 -4.31
C ASN A 177 -7.43 18.92 -5.08
N PRO A 178 -8.25 19.74 -4.39
CA PRO A 178 -9.35 20.47 -5.02
C PRO A 178 -8.93 21.36 -6.18
N SER A 179 -7.70 21.88 -6.17
CA SER A 179 -7.15 22.77 -7.21
C SER A 179 -6.80 22.05 -8.52
N ARG A 180 -6.71 20.71 -8.51
CA ARG A 180 -6.46 19.90 -9.72
C ARG A 180 -7.77 19.45 -10.38
N SER A 181 -7.69 19.09 -11.66
CA SER A 181 -8.81 18.52 -12.41
C SER A 181 -9.14 17.06 -12.03
N TYR A 182 -8.23 16.40 -11.31
CA TYR A 182 -8.38 15.07 -10.73
C TYR A 182 -7.45 14.93 -9.53
N ASP A 183 -7.77 14.01 -8.63
CA ASP A 183 -7.03 13.76 -7.38
C ASP A 183 -5.91 12.74 -7.62
N ILE A 184 -6.22 11.64 -8.33
CA ILE A 184 -5.33 10.48 -8.48
C ILE A 184 -5.43 9.84 -9.88
N GLY A 185 -4.37 9.17 -10.34
CA GLY A 185 -4.38 8.31 -11.53
C GLY A 185 -4.79 6.86 -11.23
N ASP A 186 -4.90 6.04 -12.29
CA ASP A 186 -5.40 4.66 -12.26
C ASP A 186 -4.32 3.58 -12.51
N THR A 187 -3.04 3.95 -12.40
CA THR A 187 -1.89 3.06 -12.68
C THR A 187 -1.01 2.89 -11.44
N ALA A 188 -0.03 1.98 -11.51
CA ALA A 188 0.91 1.71 -10.41
C ALA A 188 1.80 2.90 -10.01
N SER A 189 1.81 4.00 -10.78
CA SER A 189 2.40 5.27 -10.34
C SER A 189 1.66 5.90 -9.15
N ASP A 190 0.37 5.56 -9.01
CA ASP A 190 -0.48 5.93 -7.88
C ASP A 190 -1.04 4.65 -7.22
N GLN A 191 -2.25 4.24 -7.59
CA GLN A 191 -2.87 2.96 -7.21
C GLN A 191 -3.55 2.36 -8.43
N VAL A 192 -3.43 1.04 -8.61
CA VAL A 192 -4.05 0.36 -9.75
C VAL A 192 -5.57 0.33 -9.56
N TYR A 193 -6.30 1.14 -10.33
CA TYR A 193 -7.76 1.21 -10.29
C TYR A 193 -8.39 0.62 -11.56
N LYS A 194 -9.00 -0.57 -11.45
CA LYS A 194 -9.62 -1.27 -12.59
C LYS A 194 -11.13 -1.40 -12.46
N GLY A 195 -11.76 -0.39 -11.85
CA GLY A 195 -13.22 -0.28 -11.77
C GLY A 195 -13.87 -1.38 -10.93
N PHE A 196 -15.17 -1.55 -11.08
CA PHE A 196 -15.98 -2.43 -10.23
C PHE A 196 -16.20 -3.81 -10.84
N ASN A 197 -16.00 -4.84 -10.01
CA ASN A 197 -16.37 -6.22 -10.32
C ASN A 197 -17.09 -6.85 -9.13
N SER A 198 -18.38 -7.16 -9.32
CA SER A 198 -19.24 -7.71 -8.27
C SER A 198 -18.88 -9.13 -7.82
N SER A 199 -18.01 -9.84 -8.56
CA SER A 199 -17.54 -11.17 -8.13
C SER A 199 -16.55 -11.11 -6.96
N TYR A 200 -15.91 -9.95 -6.71
CA TYR A 200 -14.95 -9.77 -5.62
C TYR A 200 -15.62 -9.47 -4.27
N LYS A 201 -16.55 -10.35 -3.87
CA LYS A 201 -17.37 -10.17 -2.65
C LYS A 201 -16.52 -10.04 -1.38
N ARG A 202 -15.40 -10.75 -1.26
CA ARG A 202 -14.56 -10.69 -0.06
C ARG A 202 -13.84 -9.35 0.06
N VAL A 203 -13.36 -8.82 -1.08
CA VAL A 203 -12.80 -7.46 -1.15
C VAL A 203 -13.85 -6.42 -0.80
N ILE A 204 -15.05 -6.51 -1.39
CA ILE A 204 -16.16 -5.59 -1.10
C ILE A 204 -16.47 -5.61 0.40
N ASN A 205 -16.63 -6.79 0.99
CA ASN A 205 -16.85 -6.94 2.43
C ASN A 205 -15.70 -6.38 3.30
N ALA A 206 -14.45 -6.47 2.85
CA ALA A 206 -13.31 -5.91 3.57
C ALA A 206 -13.31 -4.38 3.54
N VAL A 207 -13.61 -3.80 2.38
CA VAL A 207 -13.75 -2.35 2.22
C VAL A 207 -14.91 -1.83 3.06
N ASP A 208 -16.08 -2.45 2.96
CA ASP A 208 -17.28 -2.06 3.71
C ASP A 208 -17.09 -2.25 5.21
N GLY A 209 -16.46 -3.35 5.63
CA GLY A 209 -16.15 -3.63 7.02
C GLY A 209 -15.11 -2.70 7.64
N THR A 210 -14.44 -1.87 6.84
CA THR A 210 -13.49 -0.84 7.28
C THR A 210 -13.90 0.56 6.80
N LYS A 211 -15.18 0.75 6.45
CA LYS A 211 -15.68 2.00 5.88
C LYS A 211 -15.32 3.20 6.76
N GLY A 212 -14.67 4.19 6.14
CA GLY A 212 -14.22 5.40 6.81
C GLY A 212 -13.00 5.25 7.74
N GLU A 213 -12.44 4.05 7.90
CA GLU A 213 -11.24 3.85 8.72
C GLU A 213 -9.97 4.20 7.96
N VAL A 214 -9.10 4.99 8.59
CA VAL A 214 -7.84 5.50 8.06
C VAL A 214 -6.72 5.40 9.08
N ALA A 215 -5.49 5.29 8.60
CA ALA A 215 -4.30 5.35 9.44
C ALA A 215 -3.91 6.81 9.71
N THR A 216 -3.62 7.13 10.97
CA THR A 216 -3.18 8.45 11.41
C THR A 216 -1.92 8.37 12.26
N TYR A 217 -1.11 9.42 12.16
CA TYR A 217 0.06 9.65 13.01
C TYR A 217 -0.02 11.08 13.54
N ASN A 218 0.04 11.25 14.87
CA ASN A 218 -0.17 12.54 15.54
C ASN A 218 -1.45 13.26 15.06
N GLY A 219 -2.57 12.51 14.97
CA GLY A 219 -3.88 13.03 14.55
C GLY A 219 -4.02 13.37 13.06
N LYS A 220 -2.96 13.20 12.25
CA LYS A 220 -2.99 13.48 10.81
C LYS A 220 -3.07 12.18 10.02
N ILE A 221 -3.93 12.15 9.01
CA ILE A 221 -3.98 11.04 8.04
C ILE A 221 -2.62 10.94 7.35
N ILE A 222 -2.12 9.71 7.23
CA ILE A 222 -0.80 9.42 6.69
C ILE A 222 -0.84 8.74 5.32
N SER A 223 0.27 8.81 4.60
CA SER A 223 0.47 8.03 3.37
C SER A 223 0.91 6.62 3.73
N THR A 224 0.09 5.63 3.43
CA THR A 224 0.34 4.22 3.71
C THR A 224 0.77 3.50 2.43
N TYR A 225 2.08 3.32 2.29
CA TYR A 225 2.65 2.58 1.17
C TYR A 225 2.59 1.07 1.42
N TYR A 226 2.50 0.30 0.35
CA TYR A 226 2.45 -1.15 0.40
C TYR A 226 3.05 -1.76 -0.87
N SER A 227 3.58 -2.98 -0.77
CA SER A 227 4.15 -3.70 -1.91
C SER A 227 3.94 -5.20 -1.79
N ALA A 228 4.14 -5.95 -2.89
CA ALA A 228 3.85 -7.38 -2.91
C ALA A 228 4.63 -8.15 -1.85
N SER A 229 5.96 -7.99 -1.81
CA SER A 229 6.81 -8.58 -0.77
C SER A 229 7.98 -7.65 -0.43
N ASN A 230 8.28 -7.53 0.85
CA ASN A 230 9.42 -6.73 1.32
C ASN A 230 10.73 -7.54 1.42
N GLY A 231 10.66 -8.87 1.22
CA GLY A 231 11.80 -9.77 1.23
C GLY A 231 12.27 -10.15 2.64
N GLY A 232 11.46 -9.89 3.67
CA GLY A 232 11.78 -10.17 5.06
C GLY A 232 12.22 -8.99 5.88
N GLN A 233 12.32 -7.79 5.28
CA GLN A 233 12.59 -6.54 5.99
C GLN A 233 11.88 -5.38 5.30
N THR A 234 11.19 -4.53 6.06
CA THR A 234 10.66 -3.26 5.53
C THR A 234 11.81 -2.31 5.18
N GLU A 235 11.55 -1.42 4.23
CA GLU A 235 12.54 -0.45 3.74
C GLU A 235 12.16 0.99 4.07
N TYR A 236 13.19 1.83 4.21
CA TYR A 236 12.99 3.27 4.36
C TYR A 236 12.56 3.95 3.06
N PRO A 237 11.67 4.97 3.14
CA PRO A 237 11.31 5.82 1.98
C PRO A 237 12.51 6.51 1.34
N GLY A 238 13.47 7.00 2.13
CA GLY A 238 14.67 7.70 1.68
C GLY A 238 15.65 6.81 0.92
N ASN A 239 15.72 5.52 1.28
CA ASN A 239 16.50 4.51 0.57
C ASN A 239 15.86 4.19 -0.80
N THR A 240 14.53 4.05 -0.82
CA THR A 240 13.78 3.63 -2.00
C THR A 240 13.59 4.75 -3.03
N TRP A 241 13.20 5.95 -2.57
CA TRP A 241 12.80 7.06 -3.44
C TRP A 241 13.74 8.26 -3.34
N GLY A 242 14.91 8.11 -2.72
CA GLY A 242 15.89 9.19 -2.51
C GLY A 242 15.45 10.21 -1.45
N GLY A 243 16.33 11.15 -1.11
CA GLY A 243 16.12 12.15 -0.06
C GLY A 243 16.60 11.72 1.33
N GLY A 244 17.13 10.51 1.47
CA GLY A 244 17.85 10.02 2.66
C GLY A 244 17.09 10.26 3.97
N ASP A 245 17.83 10.65 5.01
CA ASP A 245 17.29 10.87 6.35
C ASP A 245 16.21 11.95 6.41
N ALA A 246 16.31 12.99 5.58
CA ALA A 246 15.29 14.03 5.53
C ALA A 246 13.94 13.46 5.07
N LYS A 247 13.95 12.56 4.07
CA LYS A 247 12.73 11.84 3.68
C LYS A 247 12.29 10.87 4.77
N ASN A 248 13.19 10.13 5.41
CA ASN A 248 12.82 9.20 6.48
C ASN A 248 12.12 9.93 7.64
N LYS A 249 12.64 11.09 8.06
CA LYS A 249 12.04 11.94 9.09
C LYS A 249 10.67 12.51 8.72
N ALA A 250 10.38 12.66 7.42
CA ALA A 250 9.06 13.07 6.94
C ALA A 250 8.00 11.96 7.07
N TYR A 251 8.44 10.70 7.21
CA TYR A 251 7.58 9.52 7.36
C TYR A 251 8.01 8.68 8.58
N PRO A 252 7.92 9.22 9.81
CA PRO A 252 8.44 8.56 11.01
C PRO A 252 7.77 7.23 11.35
N TYR A 253 6.58 6.98 10.79
CA TYR A 253 5.82 5.73 10.90
C TYR A 253 6.23 4.65 9.89
N LEU A 254 7.13 4.94 8.94
CA LEU A 254 7.67 3.99 7.96
C LEU A 254 9.11 3.63 8.36
N THR A 255 9.21 2.67 9.27
CA THR A 255 10.48 2.23 9.85
C THR A 255 11.06 1.03 9.11
N GLN A 256 12.37 0.86 9.22
CA GLN A 256 13.08 -0.34 8.82
C GLN A 256 13.05 -1.36 9.94
N LYS A 257 12.45 -2.52 9.69
CA LYS A 257 12.39 -3.62 10.66
C LYS A 257 12.17 -4.96 9.99
N ASP A 258 12.45 -6.01 10.75
CA ASP A 258 12.31 -7.38 10.28
C ASP A 258 10.84 -7.77 10.14
N ASP A 259 10.56 -8.48 9.04
CA ASP A 259 9.27 -9.04 8.71
C ASP A 259 9.39 -10.56 8.48
N PRO A 260 9.41 -11.36 9.57
CA PRO A 260 9.46 -12.81 9.45
C PRO A 260 8.17 -13.40 8.84
N TYR A 261 7.08 -12.64 8.76
CA TYR A 261 5.83 -13.10 8.15
C TYR A 261 5.93 -13.12 6.61
N ASP A 262 6.62 -12.15 6.01
CA ASP A 262 6.91 -12.15 4.57
C ASP A 262 7.71 -13.40 4.18
N LEU A 263 8.77 -13.74 4.91
CA LEU A 263 9.63 -14.89 4.62
C LEU A 263 8.92 -16.23 4.81
N ARG A 264 8.02 -16.34 5.79
CA ARG A 264 7.25 -17.57 6.04
C ARG A 264 6.14 -17.79 5.01
N ASN A 265 5.74 -16.77 4.25
CA ASN A 265 4.77 -16.92 3.19
C ASN A 265 5.41 -17.63 1.98
N LYS A 266 4.94 -18.83 1.66
CA LYS A 266 5.42 -19.63 0.50
C LYS A 266 5.30 -18.95 -0.87
N TYR A 267 4.49 -17.90 -0.99
CA TYR A 267 4.32 -17.13 -2.23
C TYR A 267 5.21 -15.87 -2.29
N SER A 268 6.04 -15.63 -1.27
CA SER A 268 7.09 -14.63 -1.35
C SER A 268 8.17 -15.11 -2.30
N ILE A 269 8.44 -14.32 -3.33
CA ILE A 269 9.40 -14.67 -4.37
C ILE A 269 10.81 -14.41 -3.84
N MET A 270 11.64 -15.45 -3.84
CA MET A 270 13.05 -15.38 -3.49
C MET A 270 13.84 -16.30 -4.41
N GLN A 271 15.03 -15.86 -4.81
CA GLN A 271 16.04 -16.67 -5.47
C GLN A 271 17.16 -16.92 -4.47
N LYS A 272 17.59 -18.18 -4.37
CA LYS A 272 18.80 -18.59 -3.64
C LYS A 272 19.70 -19.34 -4.60
N ILE A 273 20.98 -18.96 -4.64
CA ILE A 273 22.01 -19.71 -5.35
C ILE A 273 22.97 -20.23 -4.28
N PHE A 274 22.92 -21.54 -4.05
CA PHE A 274 23.79 -22.21 -3.10
C PHE A 274 25.22 -22.23 -3.60
N VAL A 275 26.19 -22.07 -2.71
CA VAL A 275 27.63 -22.11 -2.95
C VAL A 275 28.22 -23.06 -1.92
N PRO A 276 28.81 -24.19 -2.33
CA PRO A 276 29.39 -25.14 -1.40
C PRO A 276 30.63 -24.57 -0.72
N LYS A 277 30.81 -24.90 0.56
CA LYS A 277 32.05 -24.58 1.29
C LYS A 277 33.22 -25.42 0.78
N ASP A 278 33.03 -26.73 0.64
CA ASP A 278 33.98 -27.64 0.02
C ASP A 278 33.68 -27.69 -1.48
N VAL A 279 34.42 -26.91 -2.27
CA VAL A 279 34.18 -26.80 -3.71
C VAL A 279 34.75 -28.01 -4.42
N GLU A 280 35.97 -28.42 -4.08
CA GLU A 280 36.69 -29.52 -4.72
C GLU A 280 35.90 -30.84 -4.73
N ASN A 281 35.25 -31.17 -3.61
CA ASN A 281 34.48 -32.42 -3.51
C ASN A 281 32.98 -32.24 -3.82
N SER A 282 32.57 -31.06 -4.28
CA SER A 282 31.18 -30.79 -4.67
C SER A 282 30.91 -31.11 -6.14
N SER A 283 29.63 -31.33 -6.48
CA SER A 283 29.18 -31.42 -7.88
C SER A 283 29.36 -30.11 -8.67
N ASP A 284 29.61 -28.99 -7.98
CA ASP A 284 29.84 -27.68 -8.60
C ASP A 284 31.32 -27.46 -8.95
N GLY A 285 32.23 -28.15 -8.26
CA GLY A 285 33.69 -28.09 -8.41
C GLY A 285 34.20 -28.78 -9.66
N ILE A 286 33.68 -28.41 -10.83
CA ILE A 286 34.11 -29.00 -12.09
C ILE A 286 35.51 -28.46 -12.42
N SER A 287 36.52 -29.27 -12.12
CA SER A 287 37.91 -28.99 -12.44
C SER A 287 38.29 -29.36 -13.88
N ASP A 288 37.44 -30.15 -14.54
CA ASP A 288 37.67 -30.76 -15.84
C ASP A 288 36.34 -30.77 -16.59
N SER A 289 36.33 -30.27 -17.84
CA SER A 289 35.13 -30.29 -18.66
C SER A 289 34.65 -31.73 -18.94
N GLY A 290 35.54 -32.72 -18.78
CA GLY A 290 35.30 -34.11 -19.17
C GLY A 290 35.19 -34.29 -20.69
N ILE A 291 35.49 -33.25 -21.46
CA ILE A 291 35.41 -33.20 -22.91
C ILE A 291 36.82 -33.40 -23.46
N ASP A 292 37.02 -34.41 -24.30
CA ASP A 292 38.30 -34.65 -24.98
C ASP A 292 38.50 -33.68 -26.16
N ALA A 293 39.09 -32.52 -25.88
CA ALA A 293 39.39 -31.45 -26.84
C ALA A 293 40.48 -30.49 -26.31
N ASP A 294 41.15 -29.71 -27.14
CA ASP A 294 42.09 -28.68 -26.65
C ASP A 294 41.37 -27.42 -26.14
N TYR A 295 40.13 -27.20 -26.60
CA TYR A 295 39.31 -26.05 -26.25
C TYR A 295 37.85 -26.46 -26.11
N VAL A 296 37.13 -25.74 -25.24
CA VAL A 296 35.68 -25.86 -25.06
C VAL A 296 35.03 -24.49 -25.21
N VAL A 297 33.75 -24.48 -25.57
CA VAL A 297 32.92 -23.26 -25.64
C VAL A 297 31.96 -23.26 -24.46
N ARG A 298 32.06 -22.24 -23.63
CA ARG A 298 31.21 -22.02 -22.48
C ARG A 298 30.10 -21.02 -22.79
N VAL A 299 28.87 -21.31 -22.40
CA VAL A 299 27.76 -20.34 -22.50
C VAL A 299 27.87 -19.29 -21.41
N VAL A 300 27.92 -18.02 -21.80
CA VAL A 300 28.04 -16.84 -20.92
C VAL A 300 27.14 -15.70 -21.41
N ASN A 301 27.03 -14.60 -20.67
CA ASN A 301 26.28 -13.39 -21.10
C ASN A 301 24.80 -13.64 -21.48
N VAL A 302 24.15 -14.63 -20.85
CA VAL A 302 22.72 -14.93 -21.00
C VAL A 302 22.09 -15.14 -19.64
N ASN A 303 20.80 -14.83 -19.51
CA ASN A 303 20.09 -14.98 -18.23
C ASN A 303 19.77 -16.45 -17.89
N GLU A 304 19.54 -17.29 -18.89
CA GLU A 304 19.11 -18.68 -18.69
C GLU A 304 19.77 -19.65 -19.67
N TRP A 305 19.77 -19.33 -20.96
CA TRP A 305 20.32 -20.19 -22.02
C TRP A 305 20.62 -19.37 -23.28
N ALA A 306 21.48 -19.91 -24.13
CA ALA A 306 21.76 -19.43 -25.47
C ALA A 306 21.07 -20.31 -26.51
N ASN A 307 20.60 -19.70 -27.60
CA ASN A 307 20.11 -20.45 -28.76
C ASN A 307 21.29 -21.11 -29.48
N VAL A 308 21.21 -22.42 -29.67
CA VAL A 308 22.13 -23.18 -30.52
C VAL A 308 21.46 -23.35 -31.88
N ARG A 309 22.21 -23.05 -32.95
CA ARG A 309 21.66 -22.92 -34.30
C ARG A 309 22.31 -23.87 -35.28
N ARG A 310 21.58 -24.20 -36.36
CA ARG A 310 22.06 -25.07 -37.43
C ARG A 310 23.19 -24.43 -38.25
N ASP A 311 23.24 -23.10 -38.32
CA ASP A 311 24.20 -22.36 -39.14
C ASP A 311 24.57 -20.98 -38.54
N THR A 312 25.56 -20.30 -39.11
CA THR A 312 26.17 -19.04 -38.62
C THR A 312 25.32 -17.81 -38.91
N SER A 313 24.02 -17.85 -38.58
CA SER A 313 23.09 -16.73 -38.74
C SER A 313 22.09 -16.65 -37.59
N THR A 314 21.79 -15.44 -37.14
CA THR A 314 20.78 -15.18 -36.11
C THR A 314 19.35 -15.49 -36.57
N THR A 315 19.14 -15.71 -37.87
CA THR A 315 17.86 -16.16 -38.45
C THR A 315 17.83 -17.66 -38.76
N SER A 316 18.95 -18.38 -38.59
CA SER A 316 19.03 -19.83 -38.81
C SER A 316 18.18 -20.60 -37.80
N GLU A 317 17.75 -21.81 -38.17
CA GLU A 317 16.98 -22.71 -37.33
C GLU A 317 17.65 -22.92 -35.96
N ILE A 318 16.87 -22.85 -34.89
CA ILE A 318 17.32 -23.16 -33.53
C ILE A 318 17.18 -24.66 -33.34
N VAL A 319 18.31 -25.35 -33.20
CA VAL A 319 18.37 -26.81 -33.00
C VAL A 319 18.35 -27.20 -31.53
N GLY A 320 18.60 -26.24 -30.63
CA GLY A 320 18.57 -26.49 -29.20
C GLY A 320 18.82 -25.25 -28.35
N ARG A 321 18.81 -25.44 -27.03
CA ARG A 321 19.10 -24.40 -26.04
C ARG A 321 20.21 -24.86 -25.12
N ALA A 322 21.31 -24.12 -25.11
CA ALA A 322 22.45 -24.39 -24.26
C ALA A 322 22.32 -23.57 -22.95
N PRO A 323 22.15 -24.19 -21.78
CA PRO A 323 22.00 -23.47 -20.51
C PRO A 323 23.22 -22.59 -20.18
N LEU A 324 23.01 -21.50 -19.43
CA LEU A 324 24.09 -20.71 -18.85
C LEU A 324 25.10 -21.63 -18.15
N ASN A 325 26.40 -21.40 -18.37
CA ASN A 325 27.54 -22.19 -17.87
C ASN A 325 27.70 -23.61 -18.43
N SER A 326 26.87 -24.06 -19.37
CA SER A 326 27.15 -25.31 -20.08
C SER A 326 28.40 -25.17 -20.97
N MET A 327 29.13 -26.28 -21.16
CA MET A 327 30.35 -26.36 -21.95
C MET A 327 30.18 -27.40 -23.05
N TYR A 328 30.72 -27.10 -24.22
CA TYR A 328 30.68 -27.98 -25.39
C TYR A 328 32.05 -28.05 -26.03
N LYS A 329 32.36 -29.18 -26.68
CA LYS A 329 33.57 -29.34 -27.48
C LYS A 329 33.61 -28.25 -28.53
N TRP A 330 34.69 -27.47 -28.56
CA TRP A 330 34.93 -26.54 -29.65
C TRP A 330 35.39 -27.31 -30.88
N ILE A 331 34.76 -27.05 -32.04
CA ILE A 331 35.12 -27.65 -33.33
C ILE A 331 35.86 -26.63 -34.19
N ASP A 332 35.26 -25.46 -34.42
CA ASP A 332 35.80 -24.41 -35.28
C ASP A 332 35.21 -23.03 -34.92
N THR A 333 35.75 -21.94 -35.48
CA THR A 333 35.22 -20.59 -35.36
C THR A 333 34.91 -20.02 -36.75
N LYS A 334 33.66 -19.63 -36.98
CA LYS A 334 33.19 -19.05 -38.25
C LYS A 334 32.59 -17.67 -38.03
N GLY A 335 33.40 -16.64 -38.29
CA GLY A 335 33.04 -15.27 -37.96
C GLY A 335 32.78 -15.14 -36.46
N ASP A 336 31.60 -14.62 -36.10
CA ASP A 336 31.18 -14.44 -34.71
C ASP A 336 30.54 -15.69 -34.07
N TRP A 337 30.66 -16.85 -34.71
CA TRP A 337 30.06 -18.10 -34.23
C TRP A 337 31.12 -19.14 -33.88
N PHE A 338 30.95 -19.81 -32.76
CA PHE A 338 31.67 -21.01 -32.43
C PHE A 338 30.87 -22.23 -32.87
N GLN A 339 31.50 -23.10 -33.65
CA GLN A 339 30.97 -24.42 -33.94
C GLN A 339 31.27 -25.34 -32.75
N ILE A 340 30.23 -25.97 -32.24
CA ILE A 340 30.26 -26.83 -31.07
C ILE A 340 29.67 -28.21 -31.38
N GLU A 341 30.11 -29.23 -30.67
CA GLU A 341 29.41 -30.52 -30.64
C GLU A 341 28.21 -30.42 -29.68
N PHE A 342 26.99 -30.47 -30.22
CA PHE A 342 25.75 -30.33 -29.47
C PHE A 342 24.85 -31.53 -29.74
N GLU A 343 24.55 -32.32 -28.71
CA GLU A 343 23.75 -33.56 -28.82
C GLU A 343 24.30 -34.57 -29.85
N GLY A 344 25.63 -34.54 -30.10
CA GLY A 344 26.32 -35.43 -31.04
C GLY A 344 26.48 -34.87 -32.46
N ASP A 345 25.85 -33.73 -32.77
CA ASP A 345 25.94 -33.08 -34.08
C ASP A 345 26.68 -31.72 -34.00
N PRO A 346 27.38 -31.29 -35.06
CA PRO A 346 27.93 -29.94 -35.13
C PRO A 346 26.83 -28.88 -35.22
N ALA A 347 26.85 -27.92 -34.30
CA ALA A 347 25.95 -26.77 -34.29
C ALA A 347 26.69 -25.48 -33.93
N TYR A 348 26.03 -24.33 -33.98
CA TYR A 348 26.65 -23.02 -33.81
C TYR A 348 26.05 -22.23 -32.66
N ILE A 349 26.92 -21.59 -31.89
CA ILE A 349 26.57 -20.64 -30.83
C ILE A 349 27.34 -19.34 -31.03
N HIS A 350 26.67 -18.21 -30.84
CA HIS A 350 27.26 -16.89 -31.10
C HIS A 350 28.22 -16.46 -29.97
N ASN A 351 29.33 -15.81 -30.30
CA ASN A 351 30.36 -15.37 -29.35
C ASN A 351 29.89 -14.27 -28.38
N SER A 352 28.79 -13.57 -28.70
CA SER A 352 28.19 -12.60 -27.75
C SER A 352 27.57 -13.29 -26.54
N VAL A 353 27.24 -14.58 -26.65
CA VAL A 353 26.58 -15.40 -25.61
C VAL A 353 27.40 -16.64 -25.25
N SER A 354 28.68 -16.68 -25.65
CA SER A 354 29.56 -17.80 -25.37
C SER A 354 31.04 -17.40 -25.45
N GLN A 355 31.92 -18.18 -24.84
CA GLN A 355 33.35 -17.92 -24.82
C GLN A 355 34.12 -19.22 -25.04
N LYS A 356 35.09 -19.19 -25.96
CA LYS A 356 36.08 -20.28 -26.13
C LYS A 356 37.12 -20.21 -25.02
N VAL A 357 37.36 -21.32 -24.33
CA VAL A 357 38.35 -21.46 -23.25
C VAL A 357 39.22 -22.70 -23.49
N LYS A 358 40.48 -22.67 -23.02
CA LYS A 358 41.39 -23.80 -23.11
C LYS A 358 40.88 -24.95 -22.23
N ASN A 359 40.94 -26.16 -22.74
CA ASN A 359 40.55 -27.34 -21.97
C ASN A 359 41.62 -27.70 -20.93
N GLY A 360 41.21 -28.19 -19.77
CA GLY A 360 42.08 -28.37 -18.59
C GLY A 360 42.23 -27.14 -17.69
N SER A 361 41.54 -26.04 -18.00
CA SER A 361 41.35 -24.91 -17.09
C SER A 361 40.08 -25.10 -16.23
N PHE A 362 40.06 -24.56 -15.01
CA PHE A 362 38.99 -24.75 -14.03
C PHE A 362 37.75 -23.90 -14.37
N ALA A 363 36.57 -24.53 -14.43
CA ALA A 363 35.32 -23.86 -14.80
C ALA A 363 34.12 -24.38 -14.00
N TYR A 364 33.38 -23.48 -13.38
CA TYR A 364 32.29 -23.84 -12.47
C TYR A 364 30.92 -23.80 -13.16
N LYS A 365 30.09 -24.83 -12.94
CA LYS A 365 28.65 -24.77 -13.28
C LYS A 365 27.95 -23.66 -12.49
N ASN A 366 28.38 -23.48 -11.25
CA ASN A 366 27.87 -22.45 -10.36
C ASN A 366 28.34 -21.05 -10.81
N PRO A 367 27.42 -20.13 -11.16
CA PRO A 367 27.80 -18.80 -11.61
C PRO A 367 28.48 -17.97 -10.51
N VAL A 368 28.15 -18.19 -9.24
CA VAL A 368 28.75 -17.46 -8.13
C VAL A 368 30.21 -17.88 -7.94
N LEU A 369 30.52 -19.18 -8.05
CA LEU A 369 31.92 -19.66 -8.02
C LEU A 369 32.74 -19.08 -9.17
N THR A 370 32.11 -18.85 -10.33
CA THR A 370 32.77 -18.19 -11.47
C THR A 370 33.12 -16.73 -11.17
N ASP A 371 32.20 -15.98 -10.57
CA ASP A 371 32.49 -14.61 -10.14
C ASP A 371 33.54 -14.56 -9.04
N LEU A 372 33.53 -15.52 -8.10
CA LEU A 372 34.57 -15.65 -7.08
C LEU A 372 35.94 -15.96 -7.69
N GLN A 373 36.01 -16.83 -8.71
CA GLN A 373 37.23 -17.13 -9.48
C GLN A 373 37.75 -15.88 -10.18
N ASN A 374 36.86 -15.12 -10.84
CA ASN A 374 37.20 -13.85 -11.47
C ASN A 374 37.73 -12.83 -10.46
N SER A 375 37.12 -12.73 -9.27
CA SER A 375 37.62 -11.85 -8.21
C SER A 375 38.98 -12.30 -7.68
N ALA A 376 39.21 -13.61 -7.50
CA ALA A 376 40.52 -14.15 -7.10
C ALA A 376 41.59 -13.84 -8.15
N TYR A 377 41.25 -13.97 -9.43
CA TYR A 377 42.14 -13.61 -10.54
C TYR A 377 42.56 -12.15 -10.48
N GLN A 378 41.64 -11.22 -10.26
CA GLN A 378 42.00 -9.80 -10.15
C GLN A 378 42.98 -9.52 -9.00
N VAL A 379 42.94 -10.31 -7.93
CA VAL A 379 43.86 -10.20 -6.79
C VAL A 379 45.23 -10.83 -7.11
N LEU A 380 45.25 -11.96 -7.81
CA LEU A 380 46.46 -12.78 -7.97
C LEU A 380 47.23 -12.58 -9.28
N LYS A 381 46.58 -12.09 -10.36
CA LYS A 381 47.13 -12.10 -11.72
C LYS A 381 48.56 -11.57 -11.84
N ASP A 382 48.86 -10.43 -11.22
CA ASP A 382 50.17 -9.79 -11.33
C ASP A 382 51.20 -10.47 -10.41
N SER A 383 50.84 -10.73 -9.15
CA SER A 383 51.75 -11.29 -8.14
C SER A 383 52.12 -12.75 -8.41
N LYS A 384 51.23 -13.51 -9.04
CA LYS A 384 51.41 -14.96 -9.32
C LYS A 384 51.65 -15.27 -10.79
N SER A 385 51.66 -14.24 -11.66
CA SER A 385 51.83 -14.39 -13.11
C SER A 385 50.80 -15.36 -13.71
N ILE A 386 49.51 -15.11 -13.42
CA ILE A 386 48.38 -15.92 -13.90
C ILE A 386 47.79 -15.25 -15.14
N GLU A 387 47.58 -16.01 -16.21
CA GLU A 387 47.12 -15.47 -17.49
C GLU A 387 45.60 -15.28 -17.51
N ASN A 388 44.83 -16.32 -17.14
CA ASN A 388 43.38 -16.32 -17.20
C ASN A 388 42.76 -16.65 -15.84
N ALA A 389 41.52 -16.19 -15.60
CA ALA A 389 40.81 -16.54 -14.37
C ALA A 389 40.58 -18.06 -14.24
N THR A 390 40.37 -18.73 -15.37
CA THR A 390 40.20 -20.18 -15.44
C THR A 390 41.46 -20.96 -15.06
N ASP A 391 42.62 -20.31 -14.91
CA ASP A 391 43.84 -20.94 -14.42
C ASP A 391 43.86 -21.07 -12.88
N ILE A 392 42.83 -20.57 -12.19
CA ILE A 392 42.66 -20.65 -10.74
C ILE A 392 41.61 -21.69 -10.37
N LYS A 393 42.00 -22.70 -9.60
CA LYS A 393 41.13 -23.66 -8.93
C LYS A 393 40.73 -23.13 -7.56
N ILE A 394 39.45 -22.96 -7.32
CA ILE A 394 38.85 -22.84 -5.98
C ILE A 394 38.75 -24.23 -5.36
N VAL A 395 39.46 -24.43 -4.25
CA VAL A 395 39.39 -25.63 -3.41
C VAL A 395 38.24 -25.53 -2.42
N SER A 396 38.13 -24.37 -1.75
CA SER A 396 37.05 -24.10 -0.79
C SER A 396 36.67 -22.62 -0.74
N VAL A 397 35.44 -22.37 -0.28
CA VAL A 397 34.94 -21.05 0.14
C VAL A 397 34.92 -21.03 1.67
N ASP A 398 36.04 -20.63 2.27
CA ASP A 398 36.24 -20.72 3.72
C ASP A 398 35.33 -19.78 4.51
N GLU A 399 35.10 -18.57 3.98
CA GLU A 399 34.14 -17.58 4.46
C GLU A 399 33.44 -16.93 3.26
N PHE A 400 32.13 -16.67 3.39
CA PHE A 400 31.40 -15.81 2.46
C PHE A 400 30.27 -15.07 3.16
N LYS A 401 30.30 -13.74 3.11
CA LYS A 401 29.42 -12.87 3.88
C LYS A 401 29.07 -11.58 3.15
N ASN A 402 28.07 -10.88 3.68
CA ASN A 402 27.68 -9.57 3.19
C ASN A 402 28.84 -8.57 3.27
N GLY A 403 29.04 -7.82 2.18
CA GLY A 403 30.08 -6.79 2.05
C GLY A 403 29.51 -5.39 2.26
N LYS A 404 29.67 -4.53 1.24
CA LYS A 404 29.21 -3.15 1.30
C LYS A 404 27.68 -3.08 1.26
N GLU A 405 27.11 -2.39 2.23
CA GLU A 405 25.68 -2.03 2.24
C GLU A 405 25.36 -1.06 1.10
N ARG A 406 24.18 -1.21 0.49
CA ARG A 406 23.66 -0.25 -0.47
C ARG A 406 23.37 1.10 0.18
N TRP A 407 22.87 1.07 1.42
CA TRP A 407 22.51 2.25 2.21
C TRP A 407 23.13 2.16 3.62
N PRO A 408 24.43 2.51 3.74
CA PRO A 408 25.19 2.36 4.98
C PRO A 408 24.54 3.02 6.19
N GLY A 409 24.49 2.30 7.32
CA GLY A 409 24.05 2.85 8.60
C GLY A 409 22.54 3.01 8.77
N THR A 410 21.74 2.57 7.78
CA THR A 410 20.28 2.59 7.87
C THR A 410 19.70 1.35 8.55
N GLY A 411 20.45 0.24 8.56
CA GLY A 411 19.97 -1.08 8.98
C GLY A 411 19.37 -1.91 7.84
N SER A 412 19.48 -1.43 6.59
CA SER A 412 18.97 -2.14 5.41
C SER A 412 19.81 -3.37 5.09
N ARG A 413 19.14 -4.53 5.04
CA ARG A 413 19.72 -5.82 4.62
C ARG A 413 19.82 -5.95 3.10
N ASN A 414 20.32 -4.90 2.44
CA ASN A 414 20.52 -4.87 1.01
C ASN A 414 21.97 -4.49 0.68
N TYR A 415 22.69 -5.41 0.06
CA TYR A 415 24.14 -5.32 -0.12
C TYR A 415 24.50 -5.22 -1.60
N VAL A 416 25.53 -4.41 -1.89
CA VAL A 416 26.05 -4.20 -3.26
C VAL A 416 27.26 -5.06 -3.54
N THR A 417 27.95 -5.55 -2.50
CA THR A 417 29.03 -6.53 -2.61
C THR A 417 28.89 -7.62 -1.55
N ALA A 418 29.56 -8.75 -1.79
CA ALA A 418 29.83 -9.80 -0.83
C ALA A 418 31.35 -9.97 -0.70
N LYS A 419 31.82 -10.37 0.48
CA LYS A 419 33.24 -10.64 0.75
C LYS A 419 33.43 -12.11 1.01
N GLY A 420 34.48 -12.68 0.44
CA GLY A 420 34.83 -14.08 0.63
C GLY A 420 36.30 -14.28 0.94
N THR A 421 36.60 -15.39 1.61
CA THR A 421 37.93 -15.94 1.78
C THR A 421 37.92 -17.30 1.11
N LEU A 422 38.77 -17.49 0.11
CA LEU A 422 38.86 -18.72 -0.67
C LEU A 422 40.19 -19.40 -0.39
N THR A 423 40.21 -20.73 -0.37
CA THR A 423 41.45 -21.48 -0.59
C THR A 423 41.53 -21.84 -2.07
N VAL A 424 42.63 -21.47 -2.71
CA VAL A 424 42.83 -21.64 -4.16
C VAL A 424 44.15 -22.31 -4.48
N GLN A 425 44.20 -22.93 -5.66
CA GLN A 425 45.41 -23.36 -6.34
C GLN A 425 45.42 -22.75 -7.75
N TYR A 426 46.56 -22.64 -8.41
CA TYR A 426 46.61 -22.02 -9.73
C TYR A 426 47.76 -22.53 -10.60
N TYR A 427 47.62 -22.36 -11.91
CA TYR A 427 48.73 -22.45 -12.88
C TYR A 427 49.36 -21.07 -13.09
N SER A 428 50.69 -21.01 -13.04
CA SER A 428 51.45 -19.81 -13.37
C SER A 428 52.00 -19.94 -14.78
N THR A 429 52.13 -18.84 -15.52
CA THR A 429 52.79 -18.85 -16.84
C THR A 429 54.25 -19.29 -16.80
N LYS A 430 54.82 -19.41 -15.60
CA LYS A 430 56.19 -19.86 -15.34
C LYS A 430 56.29 -21.35 -14.99
N SER A 431 55.18 -22.09 -14.88
CA SER A 431 55.19 -23.50 -14.48
C SER A 431 54.00 -24.29 -15.02
N ASP A 432 54.29 -25.50 -15.50
CA ASP A 432 53.26 -26.46 -15.92
C ASP A 432 52.68 -27.27 -14.75
N LYS A 433 53.11 -26.99 -13.50
CA LYS A 433 52.59 -27.62 -12.29
C LYS A 433 51.64 -26.68 -11.56
N ILE A 434 50.56 -27.27 -11.03
CA ILE A 434 49.65 -26.54 -10.15
C ILE A 434 50.37 -26.13 -8.85
N SER A 435 50.06 -24.94 -8.35
CA SER A 435 50.61 -24.42 -7.10
C SER A 435 50.16 -25.24 -5.88
N SER A 436 50.84 -25.04 -4.75
CA SER A 436 50.26 -25.37 -3.44
C SER A 436 49.03 -24.49 -3.16
N SER A 437 48.17 -24.94 -2.25
CA SER A 437 47.01 -24.16 -1.82
C SER A 437 47.41 -22.87 -1.10
N GLU A 438 46.69 -21.78 -1.38
CA GLU A 438 46.89 -20.46 -0.78
C GLU A 438 45.53 -19.82 -0.48
N SER A 439 45.46 -19.01 0.59
CA SER A 439 44.24 -18.28 0.95
C SER A 439 44.20 -16.92 0.26
N VAL A 440 43.05 -16.58 -0.32
CA VAL A 440 42.82 -15.31 -1.02
C VAL A 440 41.53 -14.65 -0.53
N ASN A 441 41.62 -13.38 -0.16
CA ASN A 441 40.46 -12.56 0.16
C ASN A 441 39.94 -11.89 -1.10
N VAL A 442 38.64 -12.01 -1.34
CA VAL A 442 37.97 -11.50 -2.54
C VAL A 442 36.77 -10.64 -2.18
N GLU A 443 36.43 -9.71 -3.06
CA GLU A 443 35.15 -9.01 -3.04
C GLU A 443 34.40 -9.28 -4.35
N MET A 444 33.15 -9.70 -4.24
CA MET A 444 32.25 -10.02 -5.35
C MET A 444 31.16 -8.96 -5.43
N LYS A 445 30.81 -8.52 -6.64
CA LYS A 445 29.68 -7.60 -6.83
C LYS A 445 28.38 -8.36 -6.73
N LEU A 446 27.43 -7.80 -5.99
CA LEU A 446 26.03 -8.22 -6.01
C LEU A 446 25.19 -7.28 -6.85
N MET A 447 25.66 -6.07 -7.19
CA MET A 447 24.95 -5.11 -8.04
C MET A 447 25.90 -4.43 -9.03
N ASN A 448 25.40 -4.22 -10.24
CA ASN A 448 26.11 -3.43 -11.26
C ASN A 448 25.95 -1.92 -10.99
N THR A 449 26.84 -1.11 -11.55
CA THR A 449 26.80 0.36 -11.47
C THR A 449 26.62 0.98 -12.84
N SER A 450 25.74 1.98 -12.95
CA SER A 450 25.65 2.81 -14.15
C SER A 450 26.90 3.69 -14.32
N SER A 451 27.04 4.32 -15.49
CA SER A 451 28.06 5.35 -15.75
C SER A 451 27.99 6.53 -14.77
N SER A 452 26.80 6.82 -14.24
CA SER A 452 26.56 7.83 -13.19
C SER A 452 26.80 7.34 -11.77
N GLY A 453 27.29 6.10 -11.58
CA GLY A 453 27.58 5.51 -10.27
C GLY A 453 26.36 4.99 -9.50
N SER A 454 25.17 4.94 -10.12
CA SER A 454 23.96 4.42 -9.48
C SER A 454 23.88 2.90 -9.56
N TYR A 455 23.41 2.24 -8.51
CA TYR A 455 23.26 0.78 -8.48
C TYR A 455 22.07 0.30 -9.31
N LEU A 456 22.33 -0.68 -10.18
CA LEU A 456 21.38 -1.30 -11.09
C LEU A 456 20.99 -2.71 -10.61
N MET A 457 19.73 -3.08 -10.82
CA MET A 457 19.25 -4.44 -10.53
C MET A 457 19.57 -5.42 -11.68
N GLY A 458 20.01 -4.93 -12.84
CA GLY A 458 20.51 -5.82 -13.90
C GLY A 458 21.75 -6.57 -13.42
N HIS A 459 21.76 -7.89 -13.57
CA HIS A 459 22.87 -8.79 -13.23
C HIS A 459 22.73 -10.05 -14.08
N ASP A 460 23.85 -10.69 -14.41
CA ASP A 460 23.90 -11.77 -15.40
C ASP A 460 23.04 -12.99 -15.03
N TYR A 461 22.91 -13.29 -13.73
CA TYR A 461 22.18 -14.46 -13.23
C TYR A 461 21.31 -14.17 -11.99
N LEU A 462 21.35 -12.96 -11.43
CA LEU A 462 20.47 -12.56 -10.32
C LEU A 462 19.19 -11.93 -10.87
N ASN A 463 18.05 -12.40 -10.37
CA ASN A 463 16.75 -11.96 -10.83
C ASN A 463 16.55 -10.44 -10.66
N SER A 464 16.43 -9.71 -11.78
CA SER A 464 16.38 -8.24 -11.78
C SER A 464 15.05 -7.64 -11.29
N ILE A 465 13.99 -8.44 -11.15
CA ILE A 465 12.73 -7.98 -10.54
C ILE A 465 12.78 -7.92 -9.01
N LEU A 466 13.74 -8.64 -8.42
CA LEU A 466 13.96 -8.70 -6.97
C LEU A 466 14.98 -7.64 -6.55
N ARG A 467 14.67 -6.90 -5.49
CA ARG A 467 15.33 -5.61 -5.16
C ARG A 467 16.18 -5.64 -3.89
N MET A 468 16.30 -6.79 -3.24
CA MET A 468 17.09 -6.98 -2.03
C MET A 468 18.08 -8.12 -2.22
N ARG A 469 19.38 -7.87 -2.01
CA ARG A 469 20.46 -8.84 -2.24
C ARG A 469 21.32 -9.02 -1.00
N GLY A 470 21.82 -10.24 -0.81
CA GLY A 470 22.75 -10.55 0.26
C GLY A 470 23.31 -11.97 0.17
N VAL A 471 23.96 -12.37 1.25
CA VAL A 471 24.52 -13.70 1.49
C VAL A 471 24.03 -14.20 2.84
N GLU A 472 23.58 -15.45 2.87
CA GLU A 472 23.20 -16.18 4.08
C GLU A 472 24.14 -17.38 4.25
N THR A 473 24.68 -17.58 5.45
CA THR A 473 25.39 -18.82 5.81
C THR A 473 24.39 -19.95 6.01
N THR A 474 24.75 -21.16 5.58
CA THR A 474 23.93 -22.37 5.73
C THR A 474 24.82 -23.57 6.06
N ASP A 475 24.21 -24.68 6.45
CA ASP A 475 24.93 -25.95 6.61
C ASP A 475 25.57 -26.35 5.27
N GLY A 476 26.88 -26.57 5.30
CA GLY A 476 27.68 -26.98 4.13
C GLY A 476 28.07 -25.85 3.15
N GLY A 477 27.68 -24.60 3.38
CA GLY A 477 28.00 -23.52 2.43
C GLY A 477 27.28 -22.20 2.67
N TYR A 478 26.91 -21.53 1.57
CA TYR A 478 26.33 -20.19 1.57
C TYR A 478 25.24 -20.07 0.51
N ASN A 479 24.25 -19.21 0.75
CA ASN A 479 23.27 -18.83 -0.26
C ASN A 479 23.48 -17.37 -0.65
N VAL A 480 23.74 -17.10 -1.92
CA VAL A 480 23.51 -15.76 -2.47
C VAL A 480 22.01 -15.60 -2.61
N THR A 481 21.44 -14.63 -1.89
CA THR A 481 20.00 -14.40 -1.82
C THR A 481 19.60 -13.17 -2.60
N ASN A 482 18.44 -13.27 -3.24
CA ASN A 482 17.79 -12.16 -3.91
C ASN A 482 16.28 -12.25 -3.62
N ALA A 483 15.70 -11.19 -3.09
CA ALA A 483 14.34 -11.16 -2.56
C ALA A 483 13.70 -9.78 -2.78
N ARG A 484 12.52 -9.54 -2.19
CA ARG A 484 11.72 -8.30 -2.28
C ARG A 484 11.18 -8.05 -3.69
N TYR A 485 9.88 -8.28 -3.85
CA TYR A 485 9.14 -7.93 -5.06
C TYR A 485 8.30 -6.67 -4.82
N GLY A 486 8.73 -5.55 -5.40
CA GLY A 486 8.19 -4.22 -5.13
C GLY A 486 9.13 -3.38 -4.25
N HIS A 487 8.65 -2.23 -3.76
CA HIS A 487 9.54 -1.27 -3.10
C HIS A 487 9.94 -1.62 -1.67
N GLY A 488 9.19 -2.46 -0.95
CA GLY A 488 9.49 -2.87 0.43
C GLY A 488 9.18 -1.83 1.51
N VAL A 489 8.90 -0.57 1.15
CA VAL A 489 8.40 0.46 2.08
C VAL A 489 6.97 0.15 2.54
N GLY A 490 6.73 0.21 3.85
CA GLY A 490 5.41 0.02 4.44
C GLY A 490 4.93 -1.44 4.44
N MET A 491 3.64 -1.66 4.17
CA MET A 491 3.03 -2.98 4.33
C MET A 491 3.44 -3.97 3.24
N SER A 492 3.95 -5.15 3.64
CA SER A 492 4.06 -6.29 2.72
C SER A 492 2.70 -6.98 2.59
N GLN A 493 2.24 -7.18 1.35
CA GLN A 493 1.00 -7.91 1.09
C GLN A 493 1.14 -9.40 1.43
N ARG A 494 2.31 -10.00 1.19
CA ARG A 494 2.61 -11.39 1.59
C ARG A 494 2.76 -11.53 3.10
N GLY A 495 3.42 -10.59 3.76
CA GLY A 495 3.53 -10.59 5.21
C GLY A 495 2.17 -10.37 5.88
N ALA A 496 1.35 -9.41 5.42
CA ALA A 496 -0.03 -9.22 5.87
C ALA A 496 -0.90 -10.46 5.67
N GLN A 497 -0.77 -11.15 4.52
CA GLN A 497 -1.44 -12.43 4.27
C GLN A 497 -1.04 -13.49 5.29
N GLN A 498 0.26 -13.62 5.58
CA GLN A 498 0.77 -14.60 6.53
C GLN A 498 0.35 -14.27 7.96
N MET A 499 0.43 -13.00 8.38
CA MET A 499 -0.07 -12.53 9.67
C MET A 499 -1.56 -12.86 9.85
N ALA A 500 -2.39 -12.59 8.85
CA ALA A 500 -3.81 -12.90 8.91
C ALA A 500 -4.08 -14.42 8.96
N ASN A 501 -3.29 -15.24 8.26
CA ASN A 501 -3.36 -16.70 8.38
C ASN A 501 -2.97 -17.19 9.80
N GLU A 502 -2.11 -16.45 10.50
CA GLU A 502 -1.72 -16.68 11.90
C GLU A 502 -2.71 -16.05 12.90
N GLY A 503 -3.89 -15.60 12.44
CA GLY A 503 -4.96 -15.09 13.30
C GLY A 503 -4.84 -13.62 13.68
N LYS A 504 -3.89 -12.87 13.11
CA LYS A 504 -3.74 -11.43 13.37
C LYS A 504 -4.88 -10.64 12.75
N SER A 505 -5.44 -9.72 13.54
CA SER A 505 -6.43 -8.75 13.08
C SER A 505 -5.79 -7.71 12.15
N TYR A 506 -6.59 -7.07 11.30
CA TYR A 506 -6.11 -5.98 10.44
C TYR A 506 -5.52 -4.82 11.25
N ARG A 507 -5.96 -4.60 12.50
CA ARG A 507 -5.40 -3.59 13.39
C ARG A 507 -3.98 -3.96 13.83
N GLU A 508 -3.74 -5.21 14.20
CA GLU A 508 -2.40 -5.71 14.52
C GLU A 508 -1.47 -5.68 13.30
N ILE A 509 -1.99 -6.03 12.12
CA ILE A 509 -1.23 -5.96 10.86
C ILE A 509 -0.82 -4.51 10.57
N MET A 510 -1.75 -3.56 10.66
CA MET A 510 -1.45 -2.14 10.43
C MET A 510 -0.48 -1.58 11.47
N ALA A 511 -0.66 -1.91 12.75
CA ALA A 511 0.27 -1.53 13.81
C ALA A 511 1.66 -2.13 13.59
N PHE A 512 1.74 -3.34 13.03
CA PHE A 512 3.00 -3.94 12.64
C PHE A 512 3.65 -3.26 11.44
N TYR A 513 2.96 -2.63 10.49
CA TYR A 513 3.64 -1.99 9.35
C TYR A 513 3.81 -0.48 9.47
N PHE A 514 3.03 0.16 10.33
CA PHE A 514 2.98 1.61 10.47
C PHE A 514 3.17 1.99 11.95
N ASP A 515 4.43 2.15 12.37
CA ASP A 515 4.79 2.33 13.77
C ASP A 515 4.23 3.62 14.37
N GLY A 516 3.71 3.52 15.59
CA GLY A 516 3.15 4.67 16.32
C GLY A 516 1.87 5.24 15.70
N THR A 517 1.24 4.53 14.76
CA THR A 517 -0.01 4.97 14.13
C THR A 517 -1.24 4.44 14.85
N LYS A 518 -2.36 5.12 14.63
CA LYS A 518 -3.68 4.69 15.07
C LYS A 518 -4.60 4.54 13.86
N ILE A 519 -5.49 3.57 13.91
CA ILE A 519 -6.63 3.54 12.99
C ILE A 519 -7.72 4.40 13.61
N THR A 520 -8.11 5.46 12.91
CA THR A 520 -9.22 6.32 13.32
C THR A 520 -10.32 6.25 12.27
N LYS A 521 -11.55 6.51 12.68
CA LYS A 521 -12.65 6.71 11.75
C LYS A 521 -12.65 8.16 11.32
N MET A 522 -12.67 8.43 10.02
CA MET A 522 -12.79 9.78 9.50
C MET A 522 -14.08 10.40 10.00
N ASN A 523 -13.94 11.44 10.82
CA ASN A 523 -15.01 12.38 11.10
C ASN A 523 -15.21 13.23 9.84
N THR A 524 -16.34 13.05 9.15
CA THR A 524 -16.79 14.00 8.12
C THR A 524 -17.63 15.13 8.71
N ASP A 525 -17.64 15.30 10.03
CA ASP A 525 -18.17 16.47 10.74
C ASP A 525 -17.18 16.83 11.87
N ASP A 526 -16.89 18.13 12.00
CA ASP A 526 -16.10 18.70 13.07
C ASP A 526 -16.81 18.52 14.43
N SER A 527 -16.24 17.65 15.27
CA SER A 527 -16.13 17.80 16.73
C SER A 527 -15.34 16.62 17.30
N SER A 528 -14.12 16.91 17.77
CA SER A 528 -13.16 15.99 18.40
C SER A 528 -13.70 15.42 19.73
N THR A 529 -13.42 14.17 20.13
CA THR A 529 -12.11 13.71 20.64
C THR A 529 -12.03 12.17 20.69
N ASP A 530 -10.78 11.67 20.62
CA ASP A 530 -10.33 10.29 20.39
C ASP A 530 -10.74 9.20 21.42
N LEU A 531 -10.73 7.95 20.93
CA LEU A 531 -10.75 6.67 21.64
C LEU A 531 -9.69 6.54 22.76
N PRO A 532 -9.93 5.65 23.74
CA PRO A 532 -9.21 4.37 23.67
C PRO A 532 -10.12 3.18 23.94
N ASP A 533 -9.92 2.08 23.23
CA ASP A 533 -10.34 0.77 23.74
C ASP A 533 -9.10 -0.10 23.93
N ARG A 534 -8.93 -0.50 25.19
CA ARG A 534 -7.99 -1.51 25.69
C ARG A 534 -8.82 -2.38 26.63
N ASP A 535 -8.79 -3.67 26.33
CA ASP A 535 -8.85 -4.78 27.29
C ASP A 535 -10.23 -5.11 27.89
N ASP A 536 -10.94 -6.03 27.26
CA ASP A 536 -12.01 -6.83 27.86
C ASP A 536 -11.48 -8.20 28.30
N GLY A 537 -10.74 -8.19 29.41
CA GLY A 537 -10.69 -9.33 30.32
C GLY A 537 -11.96 -9.34 31.17
N GLU A 538 -12.83 -10.31 30.94
CA GLU A 538 -14.05 -10.54 31.72
C GLU A 538 -13.71 -11.32 33.02
N ASP A 539 -13.97 -10.72 34.19
CA ASP A 539 -14.04 -11.42 35.48
C ASP A 539 -15.33 -11.04 36.21
N THR A 540 -16.11 -12.05 36.57
CA THR A 540 -17.46 -11.97 37.10
C THR A 540 -17.49 -12.38 38.58
N SER A 541 -17.46 -11.41 39.50
CA SER A 541 -17.98 -11.61 40.87
C SER A 541 -18.01 -10.32 41.71
N THR A 542 -19.10 -9.55 41.65
CA THR A 542 -19.53 -8.67 42.75
C THR A 542 -21.03 -8.42 42.65
N PRO A 543 -21.82 -8.42 43.76
CA PRO A 543 -23.25 -8.10 43.69
C PRO A 543 -23.46 -6.71 43.08
N ALA A 544 -24.35 -6.61 42.10
CA ALA A 544 -24.68 -5.37 41.42
C ALA A 544 -25.32 -4.36 42.41
N LEU A 545 -24.79 -3.14 42.47
CA LEU A 545 -25.32 -2.06 43.34
C LEU A 545 -26.79 -1.74 42.99
N LYS A 546 -27.65 -1.53 43.99
CA LYS A 546 -29.06 -1.20 43.71
C LYS A 546 -29.20 0.28 43.34
N VAL A 547 -29.78 0.54 42.18
CA VAL A 547 -30.00 1.90 41.63
C VAL A 547 -31.48 2.08 41.37
N THR A 548 -32.03 3.23 41.78
CA THR A 548 -33.47 3.53 41.67
C THR A 548 -33.70 4.97 41.22
N SER A 549 -34.85 5.21 40.57
CA SER A 549 -35.36 6.54 40.27
C SER A 549 -36.89 6.53 40.35
N SER A 550 -37.49 7.65 40.77
CA SER A 550 -38.94 7.84 40.75
C SER A 550 -39.46 8.47 39.46
N THR A 551 -38.57 9.03 38.63
CA THR A 551 -38.94 9.77 37.41
C THR A 551 -38.34 9.18 36.14
N LEU A 552 -37.18 8.52 36.24
CA LEU A 552 -36.47 7.90 35.13
C LEU A 552 -36.77 6.40 35.07
N ASN A 553 -36.65 5.81 33.88
CA ASN A 553 -36.64 4.37 33.73
C ASN A 553 -35.19 3.89 33.71
N ILE A 554 -34.78 3.10 34.70
CA ILE A 554 -33.42 2.54 34.80
C ILE A 554 -33.48 1.07 34.39
N GLY A 555 -33.08 0.80 33.15
CA GLY A 555 -32.92 -0.55 32.61
C GLY A 555 -31.61 -1.20 33.06
N SER A 556 -31.27 -2.34 32.45
CA SER A 556 -30.01 -3.04 32.74
C SER A 556 -28.77 -2.26 32.29
N ASN A 557 -28.85 -1.61 31.13
CA ASN A 557 -27.73 -0.88 30.49
C ASN A 557 -28.13 0.51 29.96
N THR A 558 -29.36 0.96 30.20
CA THR A 558 -29.90 2.22 29.66
C THR A 558 -30.73 2.96 30.68
N ILE A 559 -30.71 4.29 30.59
CA ILE A 559 -31.64 5.17 31.29
C ILE A 559 -32.48 5.89 30.23
N THR A 560 -33.80 5.73 30.33
CA THR A 560 -34.77 6.36 29.43
C THR A 560 -35.79 7.17 30.22
N LYS A 561 -36.87 7.63 29.59
CA LYS A 561 -37.82 8.58 30.18
C LYS A 561 -37.16 9.92 30.59
N VAL A 562 -36.26 10.41 29.74
CA VAL A 562 -35.55 11.68 29.94
C VAL A 562 -36.10 12.71 28.96
N ASP A 563 -36.57 13.85 29.48
CA ASP A 563 -37.06 14.94 28.63
C ASP A 563 -35.88 15.71 28.00
N GLU A 564 -36.08 16.23 26.79
CA GLU A 564 -35.12 17.14 26.16
C GLU A 564 -34.83 18.36 27.05
N GLN A 565 -33.62 18.89 26.95
CA GLN A 565 -33.12 20.02 27.73
C GLN A 565 -33.11 19.78 29.26
N THR A 566 -33.26 18.54 29.73
CA THR A 566 -33.10 18.22 31.16
C THR A 566 -31.69 18.59 31.61
N SER A 567 -31.58 19.40 32.67
CA SER A 567 -30.27 19.78 33.20
C SER A 567 -29.58 18.61 33.90
N VAL A 568 -28.25 18.59 33.85
CA VAL A 568 -27.43 17.59 34.54
C VAL A 568 -27.77 17.50 36.03
N ALA A 569 -27.98 18.65 36.69
CA ALA A 569 -28.36 18.69 38.11
C ALA A 569 -29.69 17.97 38.36
N LYS A 570 -30.74 18.32 37.60
CA LYS A 570 -32.08 17.72 37.74
C LYS A 570 -32.05 16.21 37.46
N PHE A 571 -31.28 15.80 36.44
CA PHE A 571 -31.15 14.39 36.07
C PHE A 571 -30.41 13.57 37.14
N MET A 572 -29.29 14.08 37.65
CA MET A 572 -28.51 13.37 38.66
C MET A 572 -29.23 13.30 40.01
N ASP A 573 -30.01 14.33 40.37
CA ASP A 573 -30.84 14.30 41.59
C ASP A 573 -31.90 13.19 41.57
N ALA A 574 -32.35 12.81 40.36
CA ALA A 574 -33.33 11.74 40.16
C ALA A 574 -32.74 10.32 40.29
N ILE A 575 -31.42 10.15 40.35
CA ILE A 575 -30.76 8.84 40.47
C ILE A 575 -30.32 8.61 41.91
N LYS A 576 -30.84 7.56 42.54
CA LYS A 576 -30.44 7.13 43.89
C LYS A 576 -29.67 5.81 43.82
N VAL A 577 -28.48 5.79 44.38
CA VAL A 577 -27.60 4.62 44.47
C VAL A 577 -27.48 4.20 45.93
N GLU A 578 -27.86 2.96 46.24
CA GLU A 578 -27.63 2.40 47.57
C GLU A 578 -26.15 1.95 47.69
N ASN A 579 -25.46 2.38 48.75
CA ASN A 579 -24.06 2.02 49.04
C ASN A 579 -23.05 2.36 47.93
N GLY A 580 -23.28 3.46 47.22
CA GLY A 580 -22.41 3.93 46.15
C GLY A 580 -22.76 5.34 45.69
N LYS A 581 -22.20 5.74 44.56
CA LYS A 581 -22.47 7.04 43.92
C LYS A 581 -22.63 6.89 42.41
N ALA A 582 -23.43 7.75 41.81
CA ALA A 582 -23.54 7.89 40.36
C ALA A 582 -22.64 9.03 39.88
N GLU A 583 -21.90 8.81 38.80
CA GLU A 583 -21.15 9.84 38.10
C GLU A 583 -21.60 9.87 36.64
N LEU A 584 -21.83 11.08 36.12
CA LEU A 584 -22.18 11.29 34.72
C LEU A 584 -20.95 11.64 33.92
N THR A 585 -20.82 11.01 32.76
CA THR A 585 -19.90 11.46 31.71
C THR A 585 -20.65 11.72 30.42
N ASP A 586 -20.12 12.62 29.61
CA ASP A 586 -20.58 12.76 28.23
C ASP A 586 -20.21 11.51 27.41
N HIS A 587 -20.69 11.46 26.17
CA HIS A 587 -20.43 10.37 25.23
C HIS A 587 -18.93 10.17 24.90
N SER A 588 -18.05 11.14 25.21
CA SER A 588 -16.59 11.02 25.05
C SER A 588 -15.91 10.45 26.30
N GLY A 589 -16.68 10.21 27.36
CA GLY A 589 -16.20 9.69 28.64
C GLY A 589 -15.69 10.77 29.61
N LYS A 590 -15.83 12.06 29.27
CA LYS A 590 -15.43 13.18 30.13
C LYS A 590 -16.52 13.48 31.16
N ALA A 591 -16.11 13.77 32.40
CA ALA A 591 -17.04 14.12 33.48
C ALA A 591 -17.93 15.30 33.09
N LYS A 592 -19.25 15.10 33.23
CA LYS A 592 -20.27 16.08 32.87
C LYS A 592 -21.00 16.52 34.13
N THR A 593 -20.63 17.69 34.65
CA THR A 593 -21.14 18.21 35.94
C THR A 593 -22.16 19.35 35.78
N SER A 594 -22.37 19.85 34.57
CA SER A 594 -23.27 20.97 34.25
C SER A 594 -23.73 20.89 32.79
N GLY A 595 -24.74 21.68 32.44
CA GLY A 595 -25.33 21.69 31.09
C GLY A 595 -26.58 20.82 30.99
N THR A 596 -26.93 20.40 29.77
CA THR A 596 -28.07 19.54 29.45
C THR A 596 -27.63 18.09 29.27
N ILE A 597 -28.49 17.16 29.64
CA ILE A 597 -28.35 15.74 29.31
C ILE A 597 -28.61 15.54 27.83
N ALA A 598 -27.89 14.62 27.22
CA ALA A 598 -28.04 14.27 25.82
C ALA A 598 -28.01 12.74 25.62
N THR A 599 -28.57 12.28 24.51
CA THR A 599 -28.43 10.88 24.08
C THR A 599 -26.95 10.53 23.93
N GLY A 600 -26.55 9.41 24.57
CA GLY A 600 -25.17 8.96 24.61
C GLY A 600 -24.35 9.44 25.81
N ASP A 601 -24.90 10.30 26.67
CA ASP A 601 -24.33 10.47 28.01
C ASP A 601 -24.35 9.13 28.77
N VAL A 602 -23.43 8.95 29.71
CA VAL A 602 -23.22 7.68 30.40
C VAL A 602 -23.21 7.90 31.91
N VAL A 603 -24.09 7.20 32.62
CA VAL A 603 -24.11 7.14 34.08
C VAL A 603 -23.31 5.93 34.55
N ARG A 604 -22.25 6.18 35.31
CA ARG A 604 -21.41 5.16 35.95
C ARG A 604 -21.73 5.05 37.42
N ILE A 605 -22.11 3.86 37.86
CA ILE A 605 -22.44 3.57 39.25
C ILE A 605 -21.19 3.00 39.90
N LYS A 606 -20.67 3.71 40.90
CA LYS A 606 -19.46 3.35 41.62
C LYS A 606 -19.79 2.90 43.04
N ASP A 607 -19.04 1.91 43.53
CA ASP A 607 -19.08 1.56 44.95
C ASP A 607 -18.38 2.62 45.81
N ASN A 608 -18.48 2.46 47.13
CA ASN A 608 -17.84 3.37 48.09
C ASN A 608 -16.30 3.42 47.99
N LYS A 609 -15.67 2.47 47.28
CA LYS A 609 -14.22 2.45 47.01
C LYS A 609 -13.86 3.13 45.68
N GLY A 610 -14.87 3.58 44.92
CA GLY A 610 -14.71 4.30 43.65
C GLY A 610 -14.64 3.39 42.42
N SER A 611 -14.82 2.07 42.56
CA SER A 611 -14.83 1.13 41.43
C SER A 611 -16.17 1.15 40.72
N VAL A 612 -16.17 1.22 39.38
CA VAL A 612 -17.40 1.18 38.56
C VAL A 612 -17.98 -0.24 38.59
N LYS A 613 -19.27 -0.36 38.91
CA LYS A 613 -20.01 -1.62 39.00
C LYS A 613 -21.13 -1.74 37.98
N GLN A 614 -21.70 -0.62 37.51
CA GLN A 614 -22.69 -0.59 36.43
C GLN A 614 -22.49 0.63 35.56
N THR A 615 -22.90 0.51 34.30
CA THR A 615 -22.86 1.57 33.31
C THR A 615 -24.20 1.62 32.58
N HIS A 616 -24.82 2.79 32.58
CA HIS A 616 -26.11 3.02 31.93
C HIS A 616 -25.99 4.13 30.89
N ASN A 617 -26.36 3.86 29.64
CA ASN A 617 -26.38 4.88 28.59
C ASN A 617 -27.71 5.62 28.58
N VAL A 618 -27.66 6.94 28.45
CA VAL A 618 -28.87 7.77 28.41
C VAL A 618 -29.43 7.83 27.00
N ILE A 619 -30.75 7.68 26.88
CA ILE A 619 -31.51 7.83 25.63
C ILE A 619 -32.59 8.88 25.83
N ILE A 620 -32.55 9.95 25.04
CA ILE A 620 -33.66 10.88 24.83
C ILE A 620 -34.22 10.56 23.45
N TYR A 621 -35.43 10.01 23.39
CA TYR A 621 -36.07 9.67 22.12
C TYR A 621 -36.32 10.95 21.31
N GLY A 622 -35.78 11.00 20.09
CA GLY A 622 -35.81 12.17 19.22
C GLY A 622 -34.51 12.97 19.18
N ASP A 623 -33.68 12.91 20.23
CA ASP A 623 -32.32 13.50 20.24
C ASP A 623 -31.35 12.48 19.64
N VAL A 624 -31.26 12.51 18.33
CA VAL A 624 -30.48 11.57 17.51
C VAL A 624 -29.08 12.12 17.24
N SER A 625 -28.95 13.45 17.27
CA SER A 625 -27.71 14.18 17.12
C SER A 625 -26.85 14.14 18.40
N GLY A 626 -27.47 13.91 19.56
CA GLY A 626 -26.79 13.85 20.85
C GLY A 626 -26.48 15.23 21.43
N ASP A 627 -27.26 16.25 21.09
CA ASP A 627 -27.08 17.61 21.58
C ASP A 627 -28.00 17.95 22.78
N GLY A 628 -28.89 17.03 23.15
CA GLY A 628 -29.83 17.19 24.26
C GLY A 628 -31.09 17.98 23.90
N ALA A 629 -31.27 18.37 22.64
CA ALA A 629 -32.47 19.01 22.11
C ALA A 629 -33.02 18.21 20.92
N ILE A 630 -34.34 18.27 20.70
CA ILE A 630 -34.98 17.63 19.56
C ILE A 630 -35.27 18.69 18.51
N ASN A 631 -34.44 18.74 17.48
CA ASN A 631 -34.43 19.79 16.48
C ASN A 631 -34.13 19.29 15.06
N ILE A 632 -33.93 20.23 14.12
CA ILE A 632 -33.75 19.91 12.69
C ILE A 632 -32.48 19.09 12.41
N PHE A 633 -31.48 19.13 13.30
CA PHE A 633 -30.26 18.33 13.20
C PHE A 633 -30.53 16.84 13.44
N ASP A 634 -31.51 16.48 14.27
CA ASP A 634 -31.92 15.09 14.46
C ASP A 634 -32.60 14.52 13.21
N ILE A 635 -33.42 15.34 12.54
CA ILE A 635 -33.97 14.99 11.22
C ILE A 635 -32.85 14.76 10.21
N ALA A 636 -31.82 15.61 10.23
CA ALA A 636 -30.66 15.45 9.35
C ALA A 636 -29.89 14.16 9.66
N ALA A 637 -29.74 13.79 10.94
CA ALA A 637 -29.10 12.55 11.37
C ALA A 637 -29.87 11.30 10.92
N ILE A 638 -31.19 11.24 11.18
CA ILE A 638 -32.06 10.16 10.70
C ILE A 638 -32.04 10.06 9.18
N ARG A 639 -32.11 11.20 8.47
CA ARG A 639 -32.09 11.22 7.01
C ARG A 639 -30.77 10.69 6.44
N ARG A 640 -29.64 10.97 7.11
CA ARG A 640 -28.34 10.42 6.72
C ARG A 640 -28.27 8.89 6.91
N ASP A 641 -28.96 8.34 7.91
CA ASP A 641 -29.09 6.88 8.10
C ASP A 641 -29.93 6.23 7.01
N ILE A 642 -31.14 6.77 6.76
CA ILE A 642 -32.04 6.29 5.70
C ILE A 642 -31.37 6.33 4.32
N LEU A 643 -30.59 7.39 4.06
CA LEU A 643 -29.87 7.55 2.79
C LEU A 643 -28.56 6.75 2.74
N GLY A 644 -28.21 6.00 3.80
CA GLY A 644 -26.97 5.21 3.87
C GLY A 644 -25.68 6.04 3.93
N VAL A 645 -25.81 7.35 4.15
CA VAL A 645 -24.72 8.33 4.22
C VAL A 645 -23.97 8.19 5.55
N LYS A 646 -24.69 8.07 6.66
CA LYS A 646 -24.15 7.84 8.01
C LYS A 646 -25.12 6.96 8.79
N SER A 647 -24.76 5.71 9.03
CA SER A 647 -25.64 4.79 9.74
C SER A 647 -25.69 5.08 11.24
N LEU A 648 -26.89 5.16 11.80
CA LEU A 648 -27.12 5.26 13.23
C LEU A 648 -26.89 3.89 13.88
N SER A 649 -26.31 3.90 15.07
CA SER A 649 -26.04 2.68 15.82
C SER A 649 -26.21 2.91 17.32
N GLY A 650 -26.34 1.83 18.09
CA GLY A 650 -26.48 1.87 19.54
C GLY A 650 -27.65 2.74 20.02
N VAL A 651 -27.38 3.58 21.01
CA VAL A 651 -28.38 4.46 21.64
C VAL A 651 -28.94 5.51 20.69
N TYR A 652 -28.18 5.98 19.69
CA TYR A 652 -28.67 6.94 18.70
C TYR A 652 -29.64 6.31 17.70
N LYS A 653 -29.44 5.03 17.36
CA LYS A 653 -30.44 4.27 16.60
C LYS A 653 -31.71 4.05 17.43
N SER A 654 -31.54 3.75 18.71
CA SER A 654 -32.68 3.59 19.63
C SER A 654 -33.46 4.90 19.81
N ALA A 655 -32.75 6.03 19.92
CA ALA A 655 -33.35 7.37 19.98
C ALA A 655 -34.09 7.75 18.67
N ALA A 656 -33.67 7.21 17.53
CA ALA A 656 -34.28 7.41 16.23
C ALA A 656 -35.51 6.53 15.98
N ASP A 657 -35.65 5.38 16.65
CA ASP A 657 -36.77 4.45 16.48
C ASP A 657 -37.98 4.91 17.30
N LEU A 658 -38.73 5.86 16.76
CA LEU A 658 -39.78 6.55 17.50
C LEU A 658 -41.08 5.76 17.52
N ASN A 659 -41.30 4.87 16.56
CA ASN A 659 -42.47 3.99 16.51
C ASN A 659 -42.21 2.56 17.06
N SER A 660 -40.99 2.26 17.51
CA SER A 660 -40.58 0.95 18.05
C SER A 660 -40.76 -0.21 17.07
N ASP A 661 -40.67 0.05 15.76
CA ASP A 661 -40.75 -0.97 14.73
C ASP A 661 -39.37 -1.57 14.37
N SER A 662 -38.31 -1.14 15.07
CA SER A 662 -36.91 -1.53 14.86
C SER A 662 -36.30 -1.10 13.51
N ASN A 663 -37.03 -0.30 12.71
CA ASN A 663 -36.61 0.17 11.39
C ASN A 663 -36.61 1.70 11.31
N ILE A 664 -35.42 2.29 11.18
CA ILE A 664 -35.31 3.73 10.97
C ILE A 664 -35.74 4.10 9.56
N ASN A 665 -36.82 4.87 9.44
CA ASN A 665 -37.42 5.20 8.16
C ASN A 665 -38.09 6.58 8.16
N ILE A 666 -38.79 6.91 7.07
CA ILE A 666 -39.40 8.23 6.87
C ILE A 666 -40.47 8.57 7.93
N PHE A 667 -41.06 7.57 8.58
CA PHE A 667 -42.04 7.76 9.65
C PHE A 667 -41.40 8.30 10.94
N ASP A 668 -40.15 7.95 11.22
CA ASP A 668 -39.40 8.51 12.35
C ASP A 668 -39.06 9.98 12.12
N ILE A 669 -38.67 10.34 10.89
CA ILE A 669 -38.52 11.75 10.49
C ILE A 669 -39.82 12.52 10.70
N ALA A 670 -40.97 11.92 10.33
CA ALA A 670 -42.27 12.54 10.51
C ALA A 670 -42.65 12.72 11.99
N ALA A 671 -42.17 11.86 12.89
CA ALA A 671 -42.35 12.01 14.34
C ALA A 671 -41.51 13.17 14.89
N VAL A 672 -40.22 13.26 14.57
CA VAL A 672 -39.36 14.40 14.96
C VAL A 672 -39.90 15.72 14.43
N ARG A 673 -40.34 15.75 13.16
CA ARG A 673 -40.90 16.97 12.55
C ARG A 673 -42.18 17.45 13.25
N ARG A 674 -43.07 16.54 13.67
CA ARG A 674 -44.30 16.91 14.40
C ARG A 674 -43.98 17.45 15.79
N HIS A 675 -42.93 16.96 16.43
CA HIS A 675 -42.46 17.47 17.71
C HIS A 675 -41.92 18.90 17.58
N ILE A 676 -41.02 19.14 16.62
CA ILE A 676 -40.44 20.48 16.36
C ILE A 676 -41.53 21.51 16.02
N LEU A 677 -42.57 21.11 15.30
CA LEU A 677 -43.69 21.99 14.93
C LEU A 677 -44.74 22.16 16.05
N GLY A 678 -44.54 21.54 17.21
CA GLY A 678 -45.50 21.58 18.34
C GLY A 678 -46.81 20.85 18.06
N VAL A 679 -46.88 20.03 17.01
CA VAL A 679 -48.11 19.32 16.58
C VAL A 679 -48.35 18.07 17.42
N LYS A 680 -47.27 17.34 17.78
CA LYS A 680 -47.34 16.17 18.67
C LYS A 680 -45.99 15.96 19.34
N ALA A 681 -45.97 15.91 20.67
CA ALA A 681 -44.75 15.62 21.43
C ALA A 681 -44.28 14.17 21.20
N ILE A 682 -42.96 13.95 21.23
CA ILE A 682 -42.37 12.61 21.26
C ILE A 682 -42.51 12.07 22.68
N GLU A 683 -43.01 10.85 22.79
CA GLU A 683 -43.15 10.15 24.06
C GLU A 683 -41.80 9.55 24.47
N GLN A 684 -41.34 9.91 25.67
CA GLN A 684 -40.12 9.36 26.26
C GLN A 684 -40.45 8.02 26.93
N LYS A 685 -40.04 6.92 26.30
CA LYS A 685 -40.35 5.53 26.69
C LYS A 685 -39.54 5.07 27.90
#